data_AF-A0A418RU76-F1
#
_entry.id   AF-A0A418RU76-F1
#
_cell.length_a   1.000
_cell.length_b   1.000
_cell.length_c   1.000
_cell.angle_alpha   90.00
_cell.angle_beta   90.00
_cell.angle_gamma   90.00
#
_symmetry.space_group_name_H-M   'P 1'
#
loop_
_entity.id
_entity.type
_entity.pdbx_description
1 polymer ?
#
loop_
_entity_poly.entity_id
_entity_poly.type
_entity_poly.pdbx_seq_one_letter_code
_entity_poly.pdbx_strand_id
1 'polypeptide(L)'
;MKPMIYPKFLQEGSLKLVFFGGKGGVGKSTCATATALKLAKDQPEHSFLLVSTDPAHSILNILSTLEFPKNLEVRELSAVASLHEFKMRYDASLKEIAERGTFLDQADIQNLMDTALPGMDELAAYLEIAEWIQEDNYYRIIIDTAPTGHTLRLLNMPDLIHRWLIALDTLLAKYRYMRSHFGGDKQLDHLDVFLLDMNDSLKSMHTLMIDKERCNFILVMVAESMVVEESIDLAKALSKQKVFMSDLIVNRLTPKSACQTCTTENNRQKLALKKIISSLSEHTFWTLPLLVDEPQDKLLEVLWSELGVLDKDLEMPMAISSESKLHLHVESPIQLPVNSSKLIIFAGKGGVGKTTLACATALRLQNTYPELRILLFSTDPAHSIGDCLGLRVQCSPTKVILNLDAQEINAEANFEKIRMDYREELEGFLRDTLPNLDITFDREVLERLLDLAPTGLDEIMALTTIMDHLDSGRYDMIVVDAAPSGHLLRLLELPELIRDWLRIFFSLLLKYRKIIRFPLLSERLVKLSRELKNLRVLLQASEQTGVYAVTIPTHLAFDKTNEMTQALQRLGINIKALIINQMTPASICKFCQAIVNHESEQLKSVHETFPDLPIALVFRQNDPAGLSELRNLGSALYIDCQE
;
A
#
# COMPACT_ATOMS: atom_id res chain seq x y z
N MET A 1 33.06 24.19 -17.75
CA MET A 1 32.21 23.04 -17.34
C MET A 1 31.89 23.22 -15.87
N LYS A 2 30.62 23.33 -15.48
CA LYS A 2 30.26 23.26 -14.04
C LYS A 2 30.64 21.84 -13.56
N PRO A 3 31.26 21.68 -12.37
CA PRO A 3 31.49 20.34 -11.82
C PRO A 3 30.15 19.62 -11.69
N MET A 4 30.05 18.40 -12.21
CA MET A 4 28.84 17.58 -12.02
C MET A 4 28.76 17.21 -10.53
N ILE A 5 27.75 17.74 -9.85
CA ILE A 5 27.47 17.43 -8.46
C ILE A 5 26.58 16.19 -8.47
N TYR A 6 27.10 15.07 -7.97
CA TYR A 6 26.33 13.83 -7.82
C TYR A 6 25.83 13.68 -6.38
N PRO A 7 24.72 12.95 -6.17
CA PRO A 7 24.26 12.54 -4.86
C PRO A 7 25.31 11.78 -4.05
N LYS A 8 25.30 11.96 -2.72
CA LYS A 8 26.28 11.32 -1.82
C LYS A 8 26.21 9.80 -1.86
N PHE A 9 25.01 9.23 -1.98
CA PHE A 9 24.82 7.78 -2.03
C PHE A 9 25.48 7.11 -3.26
N LEU A 10 25.80 7.86 -4.31
CA LEU A 10 26.56 7.35 -5.46
C LEU A 10 28.08 7.36 -5.22
N GLN A 11 28.57 8.07 -4.20
CA GLN A 11 29.99 8.29 -3.95
C GLN A 11 30.50 7.59 -2.68
N GLU A 12 29.64 7.39 -1.68
CA GLU A 12 30.02 6.79 -0.40
C GLU A 12 30.28 5.30 -0.53
N GLY A 13 31.54 4.86 -0.43
CA GLY A 13 31.93 3.45 -0.56
C GLY A 13 31.57 2.56 0.65
N SER A 14 31.22 3.12 1.81
CA SER A 14 30.84 2.34 3.00
C SER A 14 29.40 1.82 2.96
N LEU A 15 28.56 2.35 2.07
CA LEU A 15 27.15 1.98 1.96
C LEU A 15 27.00 0.54 1.46
N LYS A 16 26.40 -0.29 2.30
CA LYS A 16 26.04 -1.69 2.03
C LYS A 16 24.60 -1.81 1.53
N LEU A 17 23.68 -1.03 2.09
CA LEU A 17 22.26 -1.03 1.75
C LEU A 17 21.80 0.35 1.29
N VAL A 18 21.08 0.39 0.17
CA VAL A 18 20.41 1.60 -0.33
C VAL A 18 18.97 1.28 -0.65
N PHE A 19 18.03 1.88 0.09
CA PHE A 19 16.59 1.72 -0.14
C PHE A 19 16.06 2.87 -0.99
N PHE A 20 15.26 2.56 -2.00
CA PHE A 20 14.46 3.55 -2.73
C PHE A 20 13.00 3.41 -2.32
N GLY A 21 12.44 4.45 -1.69
CA GLY A 21 11.08 4.43 -1.12
C GLY A 21 10.24 5.63 -1.48
N GLY A 22 8.92 5.51 -1.29
CA GLY A 22 7.93 6.51 -1.67
C GLY A 22 6.67 5.91 -2.30
N LYS A 23 5.72 6.78 -2.66
CA LYS A 23 4.41 6.37 -3.18
C LYS A 23 4.53 5.51 -4.45
N GLY A 24 3.57 4.61 -4.69
CA GLY A 24 3.52 3.80 -5.91
C GLY A 24 3.47 4.68 -7.18
N GLY A 25 4.32 4.41 -8.17
CA GLY A 25 4.33 5.13 -9.46
C GLY A 25 5.13 6.43 -9.52
N VAL A 26 5.86 6.82 -8.47
CA VAL A 26 6.72 8.03 -8.47
C VAL A 26 8.05 7.86 -9.23
N GLY A 27 8.37 6.63 -9.67
CA GLY A 27 9.61 6.31 -10.39
C GLY A 27 10.73 5.71 -9.53
N LYS A 28 10.39 5.04 -8.42
CA LYS A 28 11.36 4.36 -7.53
C LYS A 28 12.20 3.33 -8.28
N SER A 29 11.56 2.42 -8.99
CA SER A 29 12.19 1.36 -9.80
C SER A 29 13.15 1.94 -10.83
N THR A 30 12.75 3.03 -11.49
CA THR A 30 13.58 3.77 -12.44
C THR A 30 14.84 4.33 -11.76
N CYS A 31 14.70 5.00 -10.62
CA CYS A 31 15.84 5.54 -9.86
C CYS A 31 16.74 4.43 -9.30
N ALA A 32 16.18 3.36 -8.75
CA ALA A 32 16.93 2.22 -8.22
C ALA A 32 17.75 1.54 -9.32
N THR A 33 17.13 1.30 -10.48
CA THR A 33 17.77 0.68 -11.65
C THR A 33 18.87 1.56 -12.22
N ALA A 34 18.60 2.85 -12.44
CA ALA A 34 19.61 3.79 -12.92
C ALA A 34 20.80 3.88 -11.95
N THR A 35 20.55 3.82 -10.63
CA THR A 35 21.59 3.79 -9.60
C THR A 35 22.45 2.54 -9.71
N ALA A 36 21.83 1.37 -9.79
CA ALA A 36 22.54 0.09 -9.89
C ALA A 36 23.41 0.01 -11.15
N LEU A 37 22.87 0.43 -12.31
CA LEU A 37 23.61 0.48 -13.57
C LEU A 37 24.81 1.44 -13.50
N LYS A 38 24.63 2.64 -12.92
CA LYS A 38 25.72 3.62 -12.79
C LYS A 38 26.84 3.08 -11.91
N LEU A 39 26.51 2.55 -10.73
CA LEU A 39 27.49 2.01 -9.79
C LEU A 39 28.25 0.82 -10.37
N ALA A 40 27.54 -0.13 -11.00
CA ALA A 40 28.17 -1.30 -11.58
C ALA A 40 29.14 -0.96 -12.73
N LYS A 41 28.86 0.10 -13.51
CA LYS A 41 29.76 0.58 -14.57
C LYS A 41 30.94 1.37 -14.03
N ASP A 42 30.74 2.21 -13.03
CA ASP A 42 31.79 3.04 -12.44
C ASP A 42 32.76 2.22 -11.58
N GLN A 43 32.31 1.10 -11.01
CA GLN A 43 33.04 0.24 -10.07
C GLN A 43 33.01 -1.23 -10.52
N PRO A 44 33.68 -1.58 -11.64
CA PRO A 44 33.65 -2.93 -12.21
C PRO A 44 34.25 -4.02 -11.30
N GLU A 45 35.03 -3.63 -10.29
CA GLU A 45 35.64 -4.51 -9.28
C GLU A 45 34.68 -4.97 -8.19
N HIS A 46 33.52 -4.33 -8.05
CA HIS A 46 32.55 -4.57 -6.99
C HIS A 46 31.31 -5.29 -7.52
N SER A 47 30.72 -6.16 -6.68
CA SER A 47 29.48 -6.89 -6.95
C SER A 47 28.26 -6.14 -6.44
N PHE A 48 27.22 -6.00 -7.26
CA PHE A 48 26.00 -5.29 -6.94
C PHE A 48 24.79 -6.20 -7.07
N LEU A 49 23.83 -6.05 -6.16
CA LEU A 49 22.53 -6.71 -6.23
C LEU A 49 21.42 -5.65 -6.31
N LEU A 50 20.58 -5.70 -7.33
CA LEU A 50 19.34 -4.93 -7.42
C LEU A 50 18.16 -5.84 -7.12
N VAL A 51 17.31 -5.45 -6.17
CA VAL A 51 16.18 -6.24 -5.71
C VAL A 51 14.89 -5.45 -5.88
N SER A 52 13.90 -6.04 -6.56
CA SER A 52 12.51 -5.57 -6.52
C SER A 52 11.75 -6.29 -5.41
N THR A 53 11.13 -5.53 -4.51
CA THR A 53 10.17 -6.08 -3.52
C THR A 53 8.72 -5.85 -3.93
N ASP A 54 8.47 -5.23 -5.10
CA ASP A 54 7.12 -4.97 -5.59
C ASP A 54 6.62 -6.16 -6.44
N PRO A 55 5.64 -6.96 -5.95
CA PRO A 55 5.12 -8.12 -6.68
C PRO A 55 4.33 -7.72 -7.95
N ALA A 56 3.94 -6.46 -8.07
CA ALA A 56 3.14 -5.93 -9.17
C ALA A 56 3.98 -5.29 -10.29
N HIS A 57 5.29 -5.09 -10.08
CA HIS A 57 6.14 -4.38 -11.02
C HIS A 57 7.42 -5.18 -11.26
N SER A 58 7.49 -5.78 -12.45
CA SER A 58 8.68 -6.46 -12.89
C SER A 58 9.72 -5.43 -13.35
N ILE A 59 10.77 -5.26 -12.54
CA ILE A 59 11.98 -4.52 -12.94
C ILE A 59 12.57 -5.17 -14.21
N LEU A 60 12.42 -6.48 -14.38
CA LEU A 60 12.83 -7.20 -15.59
C LEU A 60 12.07 -6.76 -16.85
N ASN A 61 10.81 -6.33 -16.75
CA ASN A 61 10.08 -5.77 -17.91
C ASN A 61 10.68 -4.43 -18.36
N ILE A 62 11.06 -3.56 -17.42
CA ILE A 62 11.78 -2.29 -17.70
C ILE A 62 13.14 -2.55 -18.36
N LEU A 63 13.70 -3.75 -18.14
CA LEU A 63 15.06 -4.12 -18.51
C LEU A 63 15.15 -5.18 -19.62
N SER A 64 14.04 -5.54 -20.25
CA SER A 64 13.95 -6.68 -21.19
C SER A 64 14.89 -6.60 -22.40
N THR A 65 15.43 -5.42 -22.69
CA THR A 65 16.37 -5.11 -23.79
C THR A 65 17.78 -4.73 -23.35
N LEU A 66 18.06 -4.66 -22.03
CA LEU A 66 19.33 -4.20 -21.49
C LEU A 66 20.30 -5.36 -21.20
N GLU A 67 21.51 -5.29 -21.76
CA GLU A 67 22.62 -6.14 -21.30
C GLU A 67 23.17 -5.60 -19.98
N PHE A 68 23.04 -6.39 -18.92
CA PHE A 68 23.57 -6.02 -17.61
C PHE A 68 25.10 -6.15 -17.57
N PRO A 69 25.79 -5.25 -16.85
CA PRO A 69 27.16 -5.48 -16.43
C PRO A 69 27.27 -6.83 -15.70
N LYS A 70 28.36 -7.59 -15.94
CA LYS A 70 28.55 -8.92 -15.35
C LYS A 70 28.62 -8.91 -13.81
N ASN A 71 28.87 -7.75 -13.23
CA ASN A 71 28.97 -7.51 -11.80
C ASN A 71 27.67 -6.97 -11.18
N LEU A 72 26.57 -6.92 -11.94
CA LEU A 72 25.24 -6.55 -11.47
C LEU A 72 24.30 -7.76 -11.58
N GLU A 73 23.79 -8.22 -10.44
CA GLU A 73 22.73 -9.20 -10.37
C GLU A 73 21.39 -8.50 -10.10
N VAL A 74 20.32 -8.97 -10.75
CA VAL A 74 18.96 -8.45 -10.57
C VAL A 74 18.06 -9.58 -10.12
N ARG A 75 17.35 -9.38 -9.01
CA ARG A 75 16.38 -10.34 -8.46
C ARG A 75 15.02 -9.70 -8.26
N GLU A 76 13.97 -10.44 -8.57
CA GLU A 76 12.60 -10.09 -8.22
C GLU A 76 12.15 -11.01 -7.09
N LEU A 77 11.74 -10.41 -5.98
CA LEU A 77 11.39 -11.16 -4.80
C LEU A 77 9.99 -11.75 -4.96
N SER A 78 9.91 -13.07 -4.95
CA SER A 78 8.65 -13.78 -4.93
C SER A 78 8.32 -14.17 -3.49
N ALA A 79 7.51 -13.35 -2.83
CA ALA A 79 7.11 -13.61 -1.45
C ALA A 79 6.64 -15.06 -1.23
N VAL A 80 5.80 -15.58 -2.13
CA VAL A 80 5.31 -16.96 -2.08
C VAL A 80 6.45 -17.97 -2.09
N ALA A 81 7.43 -17.81 -3.00
CA ALA A 81 8.56 -18.72 -3.09
C ALA A 81 9.48 -18.61 -1.86
N SER A 82 9.81 -17.39 -1.44
CA SER A 82 10.68 -17.12 -0.30
C SER A 82 10.10 -17.65 1.02
N LEU A 83 8.79 -17.47 1.23
CA LEU A 83 8.10 -18.00 2.41
C LEU A 83 7.98 -19.50 2.37
N HIS A 84 7.75 -20.08 1.19
CA HIS A 84 7.74 -21.53 1.02
C HIS A 84 9.12 -22.12 1.34
N GLU A 85 10.19 -21.47 0.90
CA GLU A 85 11.56 -21.90 1.22
C GLU A 85 11.87 -21.73 2.72
N PHE A 86 11.55 -20.58 3.31
CA PHE A 86 11.67 -20.34 4.75
C PHE A 86 10.91 -21.41 5.54
N LYS A 87 9.67 -21.70 5.13
CA LYS A 87 8.85 -22.75 5.73
C LYS A 87 9.55 -24.10 5.63
N MET A 88 9.94 -24.54 4.44
CA MET A 88 10.62 -25.83 4.25
C MET A 88 11.89 -25.94 5.09
N ARG A 89 12.61 -24.83 5.26
CA ARG A 89 13.83 -24.76 6.07
C ARG A 89 13.56 -24.92 7.57
N TYR A 90 12.46 -24.35 8.08
CA TYR A 90 12.17 -24.30 9.52
C TYR A 90 10.94 -25.12 9.98
N ASP A 91 10.31 -25.88 9.07
CA ASP A 91 9.07 -26.64 9.30
C ASP A 91 9.19 -27.61 10.48
N ALA A 92 10.31 -28.34 10.57
CA ALA A 92 10.54 -29.29 11.65
C ALA A 92 10.57 -28.61 13.03
N SER A 93 11.34 -27.52 13.15
CA SER A 93 11.47 -26.76 14.40
C SER A 93 10.14 -26.11 14.79
N LEU A 94 9.44 -25.48 13.85
CA LEU A 94 8.16 -24.80 14.11
C LEU A 94 7.07 -25.79 14.53
N LYS A 95 7.02 -26.98 13.89
CA LYS A 95 6.12 -28.07 14.30
C LYS A 95 6.41 -28.55 15.70
N GLU A 96 7.68 -28.78 16.03
CA GLU A 96 8.08 -29.27 17.33
C GLU A 96 7.80 -28.24 18.45
N ILE A 97 7.98 -26.94 18.20
CA ILE A 97 7.59 -25.86 19.13
C ILE A 97 6.09 -25.91 19.43
N ALA A 98 5.27 -26.03 18.38
CA ALA A 98 3.82 -26.02 18.53
C ALA A 98 3.29 -27.28 19.24
N GLU A 99 3.90 -28.46 18.96
CA GLU A 99 3.62 -29.72 19.67
C GLU A 99 3.98 -29.64 21.17
N ARG A 100 5.08 -28.97 21.51
CA ARG A 100 5.55 -28.82 22.90
C ARG A 100 4.82 -27.72 23.67
N GLY A 101 4.33 -26.68 22.98
CA GLY A 101 3.77 -25.47 23.58
C GLY A 101 2.25 -25.47 23.79
N THR A 102 1.50 -26.29 23.04
CA THR A 102 0.02 -26.33 23.08
C THR A 102 -0.52 -27.70 22.68
N PHE A 103 -1.78 -28.02 23.03
CA PHE A 103 -2.52 -29.20 22.51
C PHE A 103 -2.90 -29.07 21.01
N LEU A 104 -2.04 -28.43 20.22
CA LEU A 104 -2.14 -28.33 18.77
C LEU A 104 -1.76 -29.68 18.15
N ASP A 105 -2.55 -30.17 17.19
CA ASP A 105 -2.14 -31.34 16.41
C ASP A 105 -1.41 -30.92 15.15
N GLN A 106 -0.72 -31.88 14.51
CA GLN A 106 0.07 -31.64 13.29
C GLN A 106 -0.76 -31.03 12.16
N ALA A 107 -2.07 -31.30 12.09
CA ALA A 107 -2.96 -30.77 11.07
C ALA A 107 -3.28 -29.28 11.29
N ASP A 108 -3.52 -28.86 12.54
CA ASP A 108 -3.74 -27.44 12.87
C ASP A 108 -2.49 -26.58 12.61
N ILE A 109 -1.31 -27.11 12.92
CA ILE A 109 -0.02 -26.43 12.69
C ILE A 109 0.22 -26.25 11.20
N GLN A 110 0.00 -27.31 10.42
CA GLN A 110 0.20 -27.28 8.98
C GLN A 110 -0.73 -26.27 8.31
N ASN A 111 -2.00 -26.21 8.72
CA ASN A 111 -2.95 -25.21 8.24
C ASN A 111 -2.56 -23.77 8.63
N LEU A 112 -2.08 -23.53 9.86
CA LEU A 112 -1.61 -22.20 10.28
C LEU A 112 -0.40 -21.73 9.47
N MET A 113 0.48 -22.67 9.10
CA MET A 113 1.66 -22.43 8.29
C MET A 113 1.38 -22.38 6.77
N ASP A 114 0.29 -22.99 6.29
CA ASP A 114 -0.13 -22.99 4.87
C ASP A 114 -1.00 -21.79 4.51
N THR A 115 -1.52 -21.07 5.49
CA THR A 115 -2.37 -19.90 5.25
C THR A 115 -1.50 -18.69 4.89
N ALA A 116 -1.70 -18.13 3.70
CA ALA A 116 -1.09 -16.86 3.31
C ALA A 116 -1.68 -15.74 4.18
N LEU A 117 -1.00 -15.43 5.28
CA LEU A 117 -1.38 -14.30 6.13
C LEU A 117 -1.03 -13.00 5.36
N PRO A 118 -1.86 -11.95 5.43
CA PRO A 118 -1.49 -10.68 4.84
C PRO A 118 -0.26 -10.10 5.59
N GLY A 119 0.56 -9.31 4.89
CA GLY A 119 1.90 -8.81 5.30
C GLY A 119 3.06 -9.81 5.30
N MET A 120 2.80 -11.01 4.78
CA MET A 120 3.82 -12.02 4.54
C MET A 120 4.80 -11.61 3.42
N ASP A 121 4.38 -10.74 2.50
CA ASP A 121 5.25 -10.21 1.43
C ASP A 121 6.42 -9.41 2.03
N GLU A 122 6.12 -8.54 2.98
CA GLU A 122 7.12 -7.76 3.70
C GLU A 122 7.99 -8.64 4.62
N LEU A 123 7.42 -9.65 5.26
CA LEU A 123 8.19 -10.63 6.04
C LEU A 123 9.18 -11.40 5.15
N ALA A 124 8.72 -11.89 4.00
CA ALA A 124 9.54 -12.58 3.01
C ALA A 124 10.71 -11.71 2.56
N ALA A 125 10.42 -10.46 2.20
CA ALA A 125 11.41 -9.48 1.81
C ALA A 125 12.44 -9.24 2.91
N TYR A 126 11.98 -9.09 4.16
CA TYR A 126 12.87 -8.89 5.30
C TYR A 126 13.83 -10.07 5.48
N LEU A 127 13.32 -11.31 5.43
CA LEU A 127 14.10 -12.52 5.65
C LEU A 127 15.17 -12.75 4.56
N GLU A 128 14.84 -12.53 3.28
CA GLU A 128 15.83 -12.64 2.20
C GLU A 128 16.91 -11.56 2.30
N ILE A 129 16.53 -10.31 2.62
CA ILE A 129 17.50 -9.23 2.82
C ILE A 129 18.46 -9.60 3.95
N ALA A 130 17.95 -10.15 5.06
CA ALA A 130 18.78 -10.62 6.18
C ALA A 130 19.78 -11.69 5.72
N GLU A 131 19.34 -12.64 4.90
CA GLU A 131 20.19 -13.71 4.37
C GLU A 131 21.31 -13.17 3.47
N TRP A 132 21.02 -12.29 2.52
CA TRP A 132 22.07 -11.70 1.66
C TRP A 132 23.09 -10.86 2.43
N ILE A 133 22.65 -10.22 3.51
CA ILE A 133 23.56 -9.49 4.41
C ILE A 133 24.48 -10.48 5.14
N GLN A 134 23.96 -11.64 5.56
CA GLN A 134 24.75 -12.66 6.25
C GLN A 134 25.74 -13.37 5.32
N GLU A 135 25.35 -13.65 4.08
CA GLU A 135 26.23 -14.26 3.08
C GLU A 135 27.37 -13.34 2.66
N ASP A 136 27.18 -12.02 2.76
CA ASP A 136 28.17 -10.97 2.45
C ASP A 136 28.73 -11.01 1.00
N ASN A 137 27.99 -11.59 0.06
CA ASN A 137 28.41 -11.82 -1.34
C ASN A 137 28.46 -10.53 -2.21
N TYR A 138 27.71 -9.50 -1.84
CA TYR A 138 27.54 -8.28 -2.64
C TYR A 138 28.19 -7.08 -1.97
N TYR A 139 29.01 -6.32 -2.68
CA TYR A 139 29.54 -5.05 -2.17
C TYR A 139 28.42 -4.08 -1.75
N ARG A 140 27.34 -4.00 -2.56
CA ARG A 140 26.16 -3.19 -2.25
C ARG A 140 24.87 -3.82 -2.76
N ILE A 141 23.83 -3.70 -1.95
CA ILE A 141 22.48 -4.16 -2.26
C ILE A 141 21.59 -2.90 -2.40
N ILE A 142 21.00 -2.74 -3.59
CA ILE A 142 20.04 -1.69 -3.94
C ILE A 142 18.64 -2.31 -3.91
N ILE A 143 17.76 -1.73 -3.09
CA ILE A 143 16.41 -2.27 -2.86
C ILE A 143 15.39 -1.27 -3.39
N ASP A 144 14.66 -1.67 -4.42
CA ASP A 144 13.43 -1.00 -4.85
C ASP A 144 12.29 -1.48 -3.96
N THR A 145 11.81 -0.57 -3.10
CA THR A 145 10.77 -0.91 -2.13
C THR A 145 9.38 -0.85 -2.76
N ALA A 146 8.47 -1.69 -2.26
CA ALA A 146 7.04 -1.55 -2.47
C ALA A 146 6.53 -0.15 -2.03
N PRO A 147 5.29 0.27 -2.36
CA PRO A 147 4.75 1.58 -1.98
C PRO A 147 4.84 1.88 -0.48
N THR A 148 4.81 3.17 -0.11
CA THR A 148 5.00 3.71 1.26
C THR A 148 4.45 2.85 2.39
N GLY A 149 3.18 2.42 2.30
CA GLY A 149 2.55 1.59 3.34
C GLY A 149 3.24 0.23 3.54
N HIS A 150 3.64 -0.44 2.45
CA HIS A 150 4.39 -1.70 2.49
C HIS A 150 5.83 -1.47 2.94
N THR A 151 6.47 -0.36 2.53
CA THR A 151 7.79 0.01 3.05
C THR A 151 7.77 0.17 4.57
N LEU A 152 6.77 0.87 5.12
CA LEU A 152 6.63 1.04 6.56
C LEU A 152 6.37 -0.27 7.28
N ARG A 153 5.57 -1.16 6.68
CA ARG A 153 5.36 -2.53 7.20
C ARG A 153 6.68 -3.29 7.24
N LEU A 154 7.48 -3.27 6.17
CA LEU A 154 8.82 -3.86 6.12
C LEU A 154 9.73 -3.33 7.24
N LEU A 155 9.75 -2.01 7.46
CA LEU A 155 10.56 -1.38 8.51
C LEU A 155 10.07 -1.74 9.93
N ASN A 156 8.78 -2.05 10.10
CA ASN A 156 8.18 -2.49 11.36
C ASN A 156 8.23 -4.02 11.56
N MET A 157 8.69 -4.79 10.57
CA MET A 157 8.83 -6.26 10.69
C MET A 157 9.70 -6.71 11.87
N PRO A 158 10.81 -6.04 12.24
CA PRO A 158 11.62 -6.44 13.39
C PRO A 158 10.78 -6.58 14.67
N ASP A 159 9.89 -5.60 14.94
CA ASP A 159 9.03 -5.61 16.11
C ASP A 159 7.99 -6.73 16.04
N LEU A 160 7.43 -6.99 14.86
CA LEU A 160 6.45 -8.07 14.66
C LEU A 160 7.10 -9.44 14.89
N ILE A 161 8.24 -9.68 14.23
CA ILE A 161 8.96 -10.96 14.36
C ILE A 161 9.45 -11.13 15.79
N HIS A 162 9.90 -10.06 16.45
CA HIS A 162 10.30 -10.13 17.86
C HIS A 162 9.13 -10.52 18.76
N ARG A 163 7.93 -9.95 18.59
CA ARG A 163 6.72 -10.38 19.32
C ARG A 163 6.39 -11.85 19.06
N TRP A 164 6.50 -12.29 17.80
CA TRP A 164 6.32 -13.68 17.39
C TRP A 164 7.30 -14.63 18.08
N LEU A 165 8.60 -14.28 18.08
CA LEU A 165 9.65 -15.05 18.76
C LEU A 165 9.41 -15.12 20.27
N ILE A 166 8.98 -14.03 20.91
CA ILE A 166 8.63 -14.07 22.33
C ILE A 166 7.41 -14.97 22.57
N ALA A 167 6.41 -14.95 21.69
CA ALA A 167 5.27 -15.86 21.81
C ALA A 167 5.71 -17.33 21.69
N LEU A 168 6.55 -17.67 20.72
CA LEU A 168 7.14 -19.01 20.57
C LEU A 168 8.01 -19.41 21.78
N ASP A 169 8.79 -18.46 22.32
CA ASP A 169 9.59 -18.68 23.52
C ASP A 169 8.71 -18.96 24.75
N THR A 170 7.59 -18.23 24.88
CA THR A 170 6.59 -18.41 25.95
C THR A 170 5.94 -19.79 25.84
N LEU A 171 5.65 -20.25 24.61
CA LEU A 171 5.15 -21.60 24.37
C LEU A 171 6.13 -22.68 24.85
N LEU A 172 7.44 -22.50 24.61
CA LEU A 172 8.47 -23.42 25.09
C LEU A 172 8.73 -23.31 26.60
N ALA A 173 8.39 -22.20 27.24
CA ALA A 173 8.65 -21.97 28.67
C ALA A 173 8.04 -23.06 29.57
N LYS A 174 6.83 -23.53 29.24
CA LYS A 174 6.17 -24.63 29.96
C LYS A 174 6.92 -25.95 29.84
N TYR A 175 7.38 -26.28 28.64
CA TYR A 175 8.18 -27.47 28.38
C TYR A 175 9.52 -27.41 29.13
N ARG A 176 10.21 -26.27 29.09
CA ARG A 176 11.44 -26.02 29.86
C ARG A 176 11.22 -26.17 31.36
N TYR A 177 10.12 -25.62 31.89
CA TYR A 177 9.74 -25.79 33.29
C TYR A 177 9.59 -27.27 33.65
N MET A 178 8.80 -28.03 32.88
CA MET A 178 8.60 -29.46 33.11
C MET A 178 9.91 -30.26 33.05
N ARG A 179 10.76 -30.01 32.05
CA ARG A 179 12.05 -30.69 31.88
C ARG A 179 13.02 -30.37 33.02
N SER A 180 13.05 -29.13 33.49
CA SER A 180 13.90 -28.73 34.61
C SER A 180 13.42 -29.27 35.97
N HIS A 181 12.09 -29.33 36.19
CA HIS A 181 11.50 -29.71 37.47
C HIS A 181 11.36 -31.24 37.64
N PHE A 182 11.03 -31.96 36.56
CA PHE A 182 10.82 -33.41 36.59
C PHE A 182 11.97 -34.21 35.96
N GLY A 183 12.69 -33.63 35.01
CA GLY A 183 13.81 -34.28 34.30
C GLY A 183 15.21 -33.91 34.82
N GLY A 184 15.33 -32.87 35.65
CA GLY A 184 16.61 -32.41 36.20
C GLY A 184 17.57 -31.77 35.19
N ASP A 185 17.14 -31.61 33.94
CA ASP A 185 17.94 -31.09 32.84
C ASP A 185 17.60 -29.63 32.57
N LYS A 186 18.64 -28.77 32.59
CA LYS A 186 18.55 -27.32 32.42
C LYS A 186 19.28 -26.84 31.16
N GLN A 187 19.78 -27.74 30.31
CA GLN A 187 20.49 -27.33 29.10
C GLN A 187 19.51 -26.87 28.02
N LEU A 188 19.93 -25.82 27.30
CA LEU A 188 19.26 -25.36 26.09
C LEU A 188 19.21 -26.52 25.08
N ASP A 189 18.05 -26.77 24.50
CA ASP A 189 17.92 -27.71 23.38
C ASP A 189 18.05 -27.03 22.02
N HIS A 190 17.89 -27.81 20.95
CA HIS A 190 18.00 -27.30 19.60
C HIS A 190 16.95 -26.22 19.28
N LEU A 191 15.78 -26.19 19.94
CA LEU A 191 14.72 -25.21 19.66
C LEU A 191 15.07 -23.88 20.33
N ASP A 192 15.69 -23.97 21.51
CA ASP A 192 16.26 -22.80 22.17
C ASP A 192 17.38 -22.16 21.34
N VAL A 193 18.28 -22.97 20.79
CA VAL A 193 19.34 -22.50 19.89
C VAL A 193 18.74 -21.89 18.61
N PHE A 194 17.76 -22.55 18.02
CA PHE A 194 17.04 -22.03 16.84
C PHE A 194 16.41 -20.65 17.08
N LEU A 195 15.70 -20.46 18.21
CA LEU A 195 15.09 -19.16 18.54
C LEU A 195 16.15 -18.08 18.78
N LEU A 196 17.30 -18.43 19.37
CA LEU A 196 18.42 -17.52 19.57
C LEU A 196 19.06 -17.11 18.24
N ASP A 197 19.33 -18.05 17.35
CA ASP A 197 19.94 -17.80 16.03
C ASP A 197 19.04 -16.90 15.16
N MET A 198 17.73 -17.15 15.17
CA MET A 198 16.76 -16.26 14.52
C MET A 198 16.80 -14.86 15.13
N ASN A 199 16.75 -14.75 16.47
CA ASN A 199 16.75 -13.46 17.15
C ASN A 199 18.04 -12.65 16.86
N ASP A 200 19.20 -13.31 16.80
CA ASP A 200 20.48 -12.65 16.53
C ASP A 200 20.62 -12.24 15.05
N SER A 201 20.05 -13.02 14.14
CA SER A 201 19.94 -12.65 12.72
C SER A 201 19.12 -11.37 12.54
N LEU A 202 17.97 -11.26 13.22
CA LEU A 202 17.10 -10.08 13.18
C LEU A 202 17.76 -8.85 13.80
N LYS A 203 18.47 -9.01 14.93
CA LYS A 203 19.21 -7.91 15.55
C LYS A 203 20.29 -7.37 14.60
N SER A 204 21.04 -8.27 13.97
CA SER A 204 22.10 -7.93 13.03
C SER A 204 21.57 -7.07 11.88
N MET A 205 20.46 -7.48 11.27
CA MET A 205 19.81 -6.70 10.21
C MET A 205 19.28 -5.37 10.73
N HIS A 206 18.58 -5.34 11.86
CA HIS A 206 18.07 -4.09 12.45
C HIS A 206 19.21 -3.10 12.76
N THR A 207 20.32 -3.56 13.35
CA THR A 207 21.51 -2.73 13.61
C THR A 207 22.08 -2.14 12.32
N LEU A 208 22.12 -2.92 11.23
CA LEU A 208 22.57 -2.44 9.94
C LEU A 208 21.63 -1.35 9.36
N MET A 209 20.32 -1.53 9.48
CA MET A 209 19.34 -0.58 8.95
C MET A 209 19.39 0.80 9.61
N ILE A 210 19.77 0.87 10.89
CA ILE A 210 19.93 2.13 11.63
C ILE A 210 21.35 2.73 11.55
N ASP A 211 22.30 2.03 10.90
CA ASP A 211 23.67 2.51 10.72
C ASP A 211 23.74 3.46 9.52
N LYS A 212 23.89 4.76 9.82
CA LYS A 212 23.99 5.84 8.82
C LYS A 212 25.17 5.74 7.86
N GLU A 213 26.24 5.00 8.20
CA GLU A 213 27.42 4.86 7.34
C GLU A 213 27.27 3.69 6.36
N ARG A 214 26.37 2.74 6.68
CA ARG A 214 26.19 1.49 5.94
C ARG A 214 24.81 1.35 5.28
N CYS A 215 23.80 2.07 5.76
CA CYS A 215 22.44 2.05 5.25
C CYS A 215 21.95 3.46 4.99
N ASN A 216 21.34 3.67 3.83
CA ASN A 216 20.75 4.94 3.46
C ASN A 216 19.40 4.73 2.77
N PHE A 217 18.42 5.55 3.14
CA PHE A 217 17.10 5.57 2.54
C PHE A 217 16.97 6.79 1.63
N ILE A 218 16.61 6.56 0.37
CA ILE A 218 16.41 7.58 -0.65
C ILE A 218 14.91 7.70 -0.92
N LEU A 219 14.36 8.84 -0.56
CA LEU A 219 12.94 9.13 -0.75
C LEU A 219 12.71 9.68 -2.16
N VAL A 220 11.94 8.98 -2.97
CA VAL A 220 11.52 9.41 -4.31
C VAL A 220 10.07 9.88 -4.26
N MET A 221 9.79 11.05 -4.82
CA MET A 221 8.46 11.64 -4.84
C MET A 221 8.18 12.39 -6.13
N VAL A 222 6.92 12.76 -6.35
CA VAL A 222 6.50 13.75 -7.35
C VAL A 222 5.92 14.96 -6.64
N ALA A 223 6.04 16.15 -7.23
CA ALA A 223 5.62 17.41 -6.62
C ALA A 223 4.09 17.61 -6.64
N GLU A 224 3.36 16.75 -5.93
CA GLU A 224 1.90 16.80 -5.77
C GLU A 224 1.54 16.83 -4.28
N SER A 225 0.49 17.56 -3.88
CA SER A 225 0.20 17.84 -2.46
C SER A 225 0.04 16.56 -1.62
N MET A 226 -0.79 15.61 -2.07
CA MET A 226 -1.00 14.34 -1.37
C MET A 226 0.28 13.49 -1.30
N VAL A 227 1.08 13.49 -2.37
CA VAL A 227 2.35 12.74 -2.40
C VAL A 227 3.37 13.38 -1.45
N VAL A 228 3.39 14.71 -1.35
CA VAL A 228 4.22 15.45 -0.41
C VAL A 228 3.85 15.12 1.03
N GLU A 229 2.57 15.10 1.37
CA GLU A 229 2.11 14.75 2.73
C GLU A 229 2.51 13.33 3.11
N GLU A 230 2.24 12.36 2.23
CA GLU A 230 2.62 10.97 2.42
C GLU A 230 4.16 10.81 2.55
N SER A 231 4.92 11.60 1.78
CA SER A 231 6.38 11.62 1.84
C SER A 231 6.90 12.22 3.16
N ILE A 232 6.23 13.25 3.69
CA ILE A 232 6.55 13.83 4.99
C ILE A 232 6.29 12.82 6.10
N ASP A 233 5.17 12.09 6.05
CA ASP A 233 4.83 11.09 7.06
C ASP A 233 5.75 9.88 7.00
N LEU A 234 6.14 9.43 5.81
CA LEU A 234 7.21 8.44 5.62
C LEU A 234 8.53 8.92 6.23
N ALA A 235 8.94 10.16 5.96
CA ALA A 235 10.16 10.73 6.53
C ALA A 235 10.13 10.79 8.07
N LYS A 236 8.99 11.16 8.67
CA LYS A 236 8.80 11.13 10.13
C LYS A 236 8.88 9.71 10.69
N ALA A 237 8.28 8.75 10.01
CA ALA A 237 8.30 7.35 10.43
C ALA A 237 9.72 6.75 10.34
N LEU A 238 10.47 7.06 9.28
CA LEU A 238 11.89 6.70 9.14
C LEU A 238 12.72 7.30 10.29
N SER A 239 12.50 8.57 10.60
CA SER A 239 13.18 9.23 11.72
C SER A 239 12.84 8.58 13.07
N LYS A 240 11.58 8.20 13.29
CA LYS A 240 11.14 7.47 14.49
C LYS A 240 11.85 6.12 14.63
N GLN A 241 12.05 5.42 13.50
CA GLN A 241 12.79 4.15 13.43
C GLN A 241 14.32 4.32 13.34
N LYS A 242 14.83 5.57 13.41
CA LYS A 242 16.26 5.91 13.29
C LYS A 242 16.91 5.43 11.99
N VAL A 243 16.12 5.21 10.94
CA VAL A 243 16.64 4.92 9.60
C VAL A 243 17.16 6.22 9.01
N PHE A 244 18.41 6.21 8.54
CA PHE A 244 19.06 7.39 7.99
C PHE A 244 18.53 7.70 6.58
N MET A 245 18.19 8.96 6.34
CA MET A 245 17.76 9.49 5.05
C MET A 245 18.59 10.74 4.75
N SER A 246 19.43 10.73 3.71
CA SER A 246 20.26 11.89 3.33
C SER A 246 19.65 12.73 2.21
N ASP A 247 19.08 12.07 1.21
CA ASP A 247 18.76 12.62 -0.09
C ASP A 247 17.31 12.33 -0.47
N LEU A 248 16.70 13.29 -1.17
CA LEU A 248 15.33 13.21 -1.65
C LEU A 248 15.30 13.54 -3.15
N ILE A 249 14.62 12.71 -3.93
CA ILE A 249 14.50 12.86 -5.37
C ILE A 249 13.08 13.31 -5.70
N VAL A 250 12.96 14.50 -6.26
CA VAL A 250 11.73 15.04 -6.84
C VAL A 250 11.71 14.71 -8.33
N ASN A 251 10.95 13.71 -8.69
CA ASN A 251 10.79 13.26 -10.06
C ASN A 251 9.67 14.02 -10.80
N ARG A 252 9.71 13.98 -12.13
CA ARG A 252 8.66 14.45 -13.03
C ARG A 252 8.34 15.95 -12.90
N LEU A 253 9.36 16.79 -12.73
CA LEU A 253 9.16 18.25 -12.74
C LEU A 253 8.87 18.75 -14.16
N THR A 254 7.80 19.53 -14.27
CA THR A 254 7.38 20.09 -15.56
C THR A 254 8.43 21.09 -16.04
N PRO A 255 8.86 21.05 -17.31
CA PRO A 255 9.80 22.02 -17.83
C PRO A 255 9.22 23.45 -17.78
N LYS A 256 10.07 24.44 -17.54
CA LYS A 256 9.68 25.85 -17.59
C LYS A 256 9.29 26.21 -19.03
N SER A 257 8.06 26.66 -19.22
CA SER A 257 7.51 27.02 -20.53
C SER A 257 6.46 28.12 -20.37
N ALA A 258 6.28 28.95 -21.40
CA ALA A 258 5.28 30.01 -21.44
C ALA A 258 3.85 29.50 -21.71
N CYS A 259 3.67 28.18 -21.89
CA CYS A 259 2.37 27.59 -22.15
C CYS A 259 1.49 27.57 -20.89
N GLN A 260 0.17 27.74 -21.06
CA GLN A 260 -0.77 27.79 -19.93
C GLN A 260 -0.74 26.50 -19.10
N THR A 261 -0.87 25.32 -19.73
CA THR A 261 -0.82 24.01 -19.07
C THR A 261 0.46 23.83 -18.22
N CYS A 262 1.61 24.17 -18.81
CA CYS A 262 2.93 24.08 -18.19
C CYS A 262 3.07 25.04 -17.02
N THR A 263 2.56 26.26 -17.17
CA THR A 263 2.64 27.31 -16.16
C THR A 263 1.79 26.96 -14.96
N THR A 264 0.56 26.49 -15.20
CA THR A 264 -0.35 26.02 -14.15
C THR A 264 0.24 24.84 -13.39
N GLU A 265 0.79 23.84 -14.09
CA GLU A 265 1.43 22.69 -13.44
C GLU A 265 2.70 23.09 -12.66
N ASN A 266 3.56 23.94 -13.23
CA ASN A 266 4.73 24.46 -12.51
C ASN A 266 4.34 25.19 -11.23
N ASN A 267 3.27 25.99 -11.26
CA ASN A 267 2.78 26.71 -10.08
C ASN A 267 2.26 25.73 -9.02
N ARG A 268 1.53 24.68 -9.42
CA ARG A 268 1.07 23.60 -8.53
C ARG A 268 2.25 22.88 -7.89
N GLN A 269 3.24 22.48 -8.70
CA GLN A 269 4.46 21.81 -8.22
C GLN A 269 5.25 22.69 -7.25
N LYS A 270 5.40 23.99 -7.51
CA LYS A 270 6.06 24.94 -6.59
C LYS A 270 5.36 25.03 -5.22
N LEU A 271 4.03 25.07 -5.20
CA LEU A 271 3.25 25.10 -3.95
C LEU A 271 3.49 23.83 -3.13
N ALA A 272 3.44 22.66 -3.77
CA ALA A 272 3.73 21.37 -3.13
C ALA A 272 5.18 21.31 -2.62
N LEU A 273 6.15 21.76 -3.42
CA LEU A 273 7.56 21.79 -3.05
C LEU A 273 7.84 22.68 -1.85
N LYS A 274 7.18 23.83 -1.74
CA LYS A 274 7.33 24.72 -0.59
C LYS A 274 6.98 24.01 0.73
N LYS A 275 5.91 23.20 0.72
CA LYS A 275 5.45 22.45 1.90
C LYS A 275 6.46 21.39 2.35
N ILE A 276 7.09 20.68 1.40
CA ILE A 276 8.10 19.67 1.76
C ILE A 276 9.42 20.31 2.18
N ILE A 277 9.86 21.38 1.52
CA ILE A 277 11.10 22.08 1.88
C ILE A 277 11.00 22.65 3.31
N SER A 278 9.84 23.19 3.69
CA SER A 278 9.63 23.69 5.06
C SER A 278 9.62 22.58 6.11
N SER A 279 9.26 21.35 5.73
CA SER A 279 9.14 20.22 6.66
C SER A 279 10.44 19.40 6.75
N LEU A 280 11.24 19.36 5.68
CA LEU A 280 12.44 18.53 5.54
C LEU A 280 13.67 19.37 5.14
N SER A 281 13.83 20.55 5.73
CA SER A 281 14.86 21.55 5.37
C SER A 281 16.31 21.05 5.45
N GLU A 282 16.58 20.06 6.30
CA GLU A 282 17.92 19.48 6.51
C GLU A 282 18.40 18.60 5.34
N HIS A 283 17.49 18.16 4.46
CA HIS A 283 17.80 17.20 3.39
C HIS A 283 18.21 17.89 2.09
N THR A 284 18.90 17.14 1.24
CA THR A 284 19.24 17.60 -0.12
C THR A 284 18.16 17.16 -1.10
N PHE A 285 17.68 18.09 -1.93
CA PHE A 285 16.62 17.86 -2.90
C PHE A 285 17.23 17.79 -4.30
N TRP A 286 17.20 16.61 -4.91
CA TRP A 286 17.57 16.36 -6.28
C TRP A 286 16.34 16.40 -7.16
N THR A 287 16.46 16.92 -8.38
CA THR A 287 15.33 17.04 -9.31
C THR A 287 15.57 16.31 -10.60
N LEU A 288 14.52 15.66 -11.10
CA LEU A 288 14.48 15.06 -12.42
C LEU A 288 13.34 15.69 -13.23
N PRO A 289 13.59 16.06 -14.50
CA PRO A 289 12.55 16.61 -15.37
C PRO A 289 11.52 15.53 -15.74
N LEU A 290 10.29 15.96 -16.05
CA LEU A 290 9.30 15.12 -16.71
C LEU A 290 9.79 14.84 -18.13
N LEU A 291 10.10 13.57 -18.40
CA LEU A 291 10.43 13.07 -19.73
C LEU A 291 9.14 12.75 -20.49
N VAL A 292 9.16 12.90 -21.81
CA VAL A 292 8.02 12.55 -22.69
C VAL A 292 7.85 11.04 -22.72
N ASP A 293 8.94 10.33 -22.92
CA ASP A 293 8.99 8.87 -22.88
C ASP A 293 9.48 8.40 -21.50
N GLU A 294 8.95 7.28 -21.03
CA GLU A 294 9.52 6.62 -19.85
C GLU A 294 10.97 6.20 -20.16
N PRO A 295 11.93 6.49 -19.27
CA PRO A 295 13.33 6.20 -19.54
C PRO A 295 13.54 4.69 -19.60
N GLN A 296 13.86 4.21 -20.81
CA GLN A 296 14.26 2.83 -21.09
C GLN A 296 15.69 2.79 -21.62
N ASP A 297 16.36 1.64 -21.47
CA ASP A 297 17.69 1.38 -22.02
C ASP A 297 18.74 2.47 -21.69
N LYS A 298 19.32 3.10 -22.72
CA LYS A 298 20.37 4.11 -22.60
C LYS A 298 19.93 5.36 -21.85
N LEU A 299 18.62 5.67 -21.82
CA LEU A 299 18.11 6.81 -21.04
C LEU A 299 18.28 6.58 -19.53
N LEU A 300 18.26 5.33 -19.05
CA LEU A 300 18.52 5.02 -17.65
C LEU A 300 19.98 5.29 -17.27
N GLU A 301 20.92 5.06 -18.20
CA GLU A 301 22.34 5.31 -17.98
C GLU A 301 22.66 6.80 -17.85
N VAL A 302 21.92 7.61 -18.59
CA VAL A 302 22.09 9.06 -18.69
C VAL A 302 21.14 9.79 -17.73
N LEU A 303 20.23 9.09 -17.04
CA LEU A 303 19.27 9.69 -16.11
C LEU A 303 19.95 10.59 -15.08
N TRP A 304 21.10 10.13 -14.54
CA TRP A 304 21.82 10.89 -13.52
C TRP A 304 22.54 12.15 -14.05
N SER A 305 22.71 12.29 -15.37
CA SER A 305 23.26 13.53 -15.94
C SER A 305 22.22 14.65 -16.08
N GLU A 306 20.93 14.32 -16.03
CA GLU A 306 19.82 15.28 -16.04
C GLU A 306 19.47 15.80 -14.64
N LEU A 307 20.27 15.47 -13.61
CA LEU A 307 20.00 15.92 -12.25
C LEU A 307 20.15 17.42 -12.09
N GLY A 308 19.10 18.03 -11.55
CA GLY A 308 19.17 19.34 -10.93
C GLY A 308 19.33 19.23 -9.40
N VAL A 309 19.80 20.31 -8.80
CA VAL A 309 19.65 20.56 -7.36
C VAL A 309 18.53 21.58 -7.22
N LEU A 310 17.54 21.28 -6.38
CA LEU A 310 16.44 22.20 -6.11
C LEU A 310 16.95 23.37 -5.26
N ASP A 311 16.71 24.59 -5.75
CA ASP A 311 16.89 25.80 -4.94
C ASP A 311 15.79 25.87 -3.86
N LYS A 312 16.20 26.04 -2.60
CA LYS A 312 15.28 26.11 -1.46
C LYS A 312 14.57 27.47 -1.38
N ASP A 313 15.11 28.51 -2.01
CA ASP A 313 14.52 29.85 -2.08
C ASP A 313 13.57 29.97 -3.29
N LEU A 314 12.50 29.18 -3.29
CA LEU A 314 11.51 29.19 -4.36
C LEU A 314 10.69 30.50 -4.39
N GLU A 315 10.84 31.27 -5.47
CA GLU A 315 9.95 32.41 -5.76
C GLU A 315 8.50 31.93 -5.93
N MET A 316 7.60 32.50 -5.11
CA MET A 316 6.17 32.21 -5.15
C MET A 316 5.58 32.69 -6.48
N PRO A 317 4.71 31.88 -7.13
CA PRO A 317 3.95 32.37 -8.25
C PRO A 317 3.09 33.57 -7.81
N MET A 318 3.08 34.64 -8.61
CA MET A 318 2.12 35.73 -8.44
C MET A 318 0.69 35.16 -8.47
N ALA A 319 -0.23 35.76 -7.71
CA ALA A 319 -1.62 35.33 -7.64
C ALA A 319 -2.17 35.05 -9.05
N ILE A 320 -2.66 33.82 -9.25
CA ILE A 320 -3.15 33.31 -10.53
C ILE A 320 -4.21 34.27 -11.06
N SER A 321 -3.93 34.97 -12.16
CA SER A 321 -4.94 35.79 -12.84
C SER A 321 -6.06 34.88 -13.33
N SER A 322 -7.32 35.34 -13.26
CA SER A 322 -8.48 34.52 -13.67
C SER A 322 -8.40 33.97 -15.11
N GLU A 323 -7.61 34.59 -15.97
CA GLU A 323 -7.34 34.20 -17.36
C GLU A 323 -6.38 33.01 -17.53
N SER A 324 -5.65 32.61 -16.48
CA SER A 324 -4.67 31.51 -16.53
C SER A 324 -5.20 30.16 -16.03
N LYS A 325 -6.49 30.08 -15.71
CA LYS A 325 -7.15 28.86 -15.21
C LYS A 325 -7.40 27.84 -16.33
N LEU A 326 -6.99 26.59 -16.12
CA LEU A 326 -7.45 25.48 -16.96
C LEU A 326 -8.95 25.24 -16.70
N HIS A 327 -9.74 25.15 -17.77
CA HIS A 327 -11.18 24.92 -17.68
C HIS A 327 -11.51 23.43 -17.57
N LEU A 328 -12.62 23.11 -16.90
CA LEU A 328 -13.18 21.76 -16.87
C LEU A 328 -13.50 21.31 -18.29
N HIS A 329 -12.91 20.19 -18.69
CA HIS A 329 -13.15 19.56 -19.99
C HIS A 329 -13.24 18.05 -19.79
N VAL A 330 -14.36 17.48 -20.21
CA VAL A 330 -14.62 16.03 -20.20
C VAL A 330 -15.13 15.65 -21.58
N GLU A 331 -14.56 14.60 -22.14
CA GLU A 331 -15.03 14.00 -23.39
C GLU A 331 -15.66 12.63 -23.10
N SER A 332 -16.67 12.27 -23.89
CA SER A 332 -17.40 11.00 -23.78
C SER A 332 -17.94 10.72 -22.37
N PRO A 333 -18.84 11.58 -21.84
CA PRO A 333 -19.42 11.37 -20.51
C PRO A 333 -20.15 10.02 -20.44
N ILE A 334 -20.09 9.40 -19.28
CA ILE A 334 -20.62 8.04 -19.02
C ILE A 334 -21.99 8.10 -18.36
N GLN A 335 -22.73 6.99 -18.38
CA GLN A 335 -24.02 6.92 -17.72
C GLN A 335 -23.88 6.98 -16.20
N LEU A 336 -24.75 7.76 -15.57
CA LEU A 336 -24.84 7.82 -14.11
C LEU A 336 -25.25 6.44 -13.54
N PRO A 337 -24.72 6.02 -12.38
CA PRO A 337 -25.22 4.84 -11.68
C PRO A 337 -26.72 4.93 -11.43
N VAL A 338 -27.45 3.83 -11.68
CA VAL A 338 -28.90 3.74 -11.44
C VAL A 338 -29.22 3.73 -9.94
N ASN A 339 -30.41 4.21 -9.57
CA ASN A 339 -30.88 4.26 -8.18
C ASN A 339 -30.98 2.90 -7.47
N SER A 340 -31.05 1.79 -8.21
CA SER A 340 -31.02 0.43 -7.66
C SER A 340 -29.62 -0.04 -7.21
N SER A 341 -28.58 0.72 -7.54
CA SER A 341 -27.20 0.39 -7.16
C SER A 341 -27.02 0.58 -5.65
N LYS A 342 -26.54 -0.46 -4.96
CA LYS A 342 -26.21 -0.40 -3.53
C LYS A 342 -24.75 -0.04 -3.29
N LEU A 343 -23.86 -0.44 -4.20
CA LEU A 343 -22.42 -0.32 -4.02
C LEU A 343 -21.73 0.18 -5.29
N ILE A 344 -21.05 1.31 -5.19
CA ILE A 344 -20.26 1.90 -6.29
C ILE A 344 -18.82 1.98 -5.83
N ILE A 345 -17.90 1.37 -6.58
CA ILE A 345 -16.50 1.28 -6.18
C ILE A 345 -15.62 1.98 -7.22
N PHE A 346 -14.84 2.96 -6.78
CA PHE A 346 -13.79 3.57 -7.60
C PHE A 346 -12.46 2.87 -7.35
N ALA A 347 -11.91 2.25 -8.40
CA ALA A 347 -10.75 1.38 -8.33
C ALA A 347 -9.65 1.84 -9.29
N GLY A 348 -8.39 1.77 -8.88
CA GLY A 348 -7.27 2.22 -9.72
C GLY A 348 -5.99 2.45 -8.95
N LYS A 349 -4.90 2.81 -9.65
CA LYS A 349 -3.59 3.08 -9.02
C LYS A 349 -3.67 4.26 -8.03
N GLY A 350 -2.72 4.36 -7.10
CA GLY A 350 -2.59 5.54 -6.25
C GLY A 350 -2.32 6.81 -7.08
N GLY A 351 -2.93 7.94 -6.74
CA GLY A 351 -2.69 9.23 -7.41
C GLY A 351 -3.48 9.49 -8.70
N VAL A 352 -4.27 8.53 -9.21
CA VAL A 352 -5.07 8.71 -10.44
C VAL A 352 -6.32 9.60 -10.28
N GLY A 353 -6.63 10.04 -9.06
CA GLY A 353 -7.80 10.90 -8.77
C GLY A 353 -9.11 10.17 -8.41
N LYS A 354 -9.03 8.94 -7.89
CA LYS A 354 -10.19 8.14 -7.44
C LYS A 354 -11.07 8.89 -6.44
N THR A 355 -10.47 9.41 -5.39
CA THR A 355 -11.13 10.20 -4.34
C THR A 355 -11.93 11.36 -4.92
N THR A 356 -11.32 12.12 -5.83
CA THR A 356 -11.97 13.25 -6.49
C THR A 356 -13.19 12.82 -7.30
N LEU A 357 -13.06 11.74 -8.08
CA LEU A 357 -14.14 11.20 -8.88
C LEU A 357 -15.25 10.59 -8.00
N ALA A 358 -14.89 9.92 -6.90
CA ALA A 358 -15.84 9.38 -5.93
C ALA A 358 -16.65 10.50 -5.26
N CYS A 359 -16.00 11.57 -4.81
CA CYS A 359 -16.66 12.76 -4.26
C CYS A 359 -17.59 13.44 -5.29
N ALA A 360 -17.11 13.63 -6.52
CA ALA A 360 -17.91 14.23 -7.60
C ALA A 360 -19.14 13.38 -7.96
N THR A 361 -18.98 12.06 -7.96
CA THR A 361 -20.05 11.10 -8.23
C THR A 361 -21.08 11.09 -7.11
N ALA A 362 -20.65 11.05 -5.85
CA ALA A 362 -21.56 11.09 -4.70
C ALA A 362 -22.40 12.38 -4.68
N LEU A 363 -21.79 13.53 -5.03
CA LEU A 363 -22.51 14.80 -5.15
C LEU A 363 -23.46 14.83 -6.34
N ARG A 364 -23.09 14.23 -7.48
CA ARG A 364 -23.98 14.10 -8.64
C ARG A 364 -25.18 13.22 -8.32
N LEU A 365 -24.96 12.06 -7.68
CA LEU A 365 -26.01 11.14 -7.25
C LEU A 365 -26.97 11.80 -6.26
N GLN A 366 -26.46 12.55 -5.28
CA GLN A 366 -27.30 13.28 -4.33
C GLN A 366 -28.16 14.35 -5.00
N ASN A 367 -27.64 15.02 -6.04
CA ASN A 367 -28.40 16.01 -6.80
C ASN A 367 -29.50 15.36 -7.67
N THR A 368 -29.23 14.19 -8.26
CA THR A 368 -30.17 13.49 -9.14
C THR A 368 -31.22 12.68 -8.35
N TYR A 369 -30.82 12.06 -7.24
CA TYR A 369 -31.65 11.21 -6.37
C TYR A 369 -31.66 11.76 -4.94
N PRO A 370 -32.31 12.91 -4.69
CA PRO A 370 -32.30 13.57 -3.39
C PRO A 370 -32.96 12.75 -2.27
N GLU A 371 -33.76 11.74 -2.60
CA GLU A 371 -34.43 10.82 -1.68
C GLU A 371 -33.50 9.73 -1.13
N LEU A 372 -32.41 9.40 -1.83
CA LEU A 372 -31.50 8.33 -1.44
C LEU A 372 -30.54 8.80 -0.36
N ARG A 373 -30.33 7.98 0.66
CA ARG A 373 -29.31 8.20 1.69
C ARG A 373 -28.00 7.61 1.21
N ILE A 374 -27.06 8.48 0.85
CA ILE A 374 -25.77 8.10 0.27
C ILE A 374 -24.67 8.20 1.33
N LEU A 375 -23.81 7.19 1.41
CA LEU A 375 -22.57 7.23 2.18
C LEU A 375 -21.36 7.26 1.25
N LEU A 376 -20.53 8.28 1.38
CA LEU A 376 -19.20 8.32 0.78
C LEU A 376 -18.18 7.74 1.77
N PHE A 377 -17.57 6.62 1.43
CA PHE A 377 -16.69 5.86 2.31
C PHE A 377 -15.27 5.80 1.75
N SER A 378 -14.29 6.30 2.52
CA SER A 378 -12.87 6.14 2.18
C SER A 378 -12.29 4.91 2.88
N THR A 379 -11.62 4.08 2.08
CA THR A 379 -10.71 3.06 2.62
C THR A 379 -9.25 3.52 2.68
N ASP A 380 -8.95 4.71 2.17
CA ASP A 380 -7.61 5.30 2.19
C ASP A 380 -7.36 5.99 3.55
N PRO A 381 -6.35 5.58 4.33
CA PRO A 381 -6.03 6.19 5.62
C PRO A 381 -5.47 7.63 5.50
N ALA A 382 -5.12 8.10 4.30
CA ALA A 382 -4.45 9.38 4.08
C ALA A 382 -5.38 10.63 4.11
N HIS A 383 -6.53 10.60 4.79
CA HIS A 383 -7.48 11.72 4.97
C HIS A 383 -7.87 12.48 3.68
N SER A 384 -7.95 11.77 2.55
CA SER A 384 -8.08 12.36 1.22
C SER A 384 -9.47 12.94 0.90
N ILE A 385 -10.54 12.41 1.52
CA ILE A 385 -11.91 12.86 1.26
C ILE A 385 -12.20 14.18 1.96
N GLY A 386 -11.72 14.34 3.21
CA GLY A 386 -11.86 15.60 3.94
C GLY A 386 -11.28 16.79 3.19
N ASP A 387 -10.06 16.64 2.67
CA ASP A 387 -9.40 17.69 1.88
C ASP A 387 -10.11 17.96 0.55
N CYS A 388 -10.61 16.91 -0.11
CA CYS A 388 -11.36 17.04 -1.36
C CYS A 388 -12.69 17.80 -1.17
N LEU A 389 -13.42 17.51 -0.09
CA LEU A 389 -14.68 18.17 0.25
C LEU A 389 -14.48 19.56 0.88
N GLY A 390 -13.30 19.84 1.43
CA GLY A 390 -13.03 21.05 2.22
C GLY A 390 -13.67 21.00 3.61
N LEU A 391 -13.86 19.81 4.17
CA LEU A 391 -14.55 19.56 5.45
C LEU A 391 -13.74 18.57 6.30
N ARG A 392 -13.84 18.65 7.63
CA ARG A 392 -13.25 17.63 8.51
C ARG A 392 -14.17 16.41 8.55
N VAL A 393 -13.74 15.31 7.95
CA VAL A 393 -14.44 14.01 8.00
C VAL A 393 -13.88 13.21 9.18
N GLN A 394 -14.75 12.50 9.90
CA GLN A 394 -14.41 11.70 11.07
C GLN A 394 -14.51 10.20 10.77
N CYS A 395 -14.07 9.38 11.74
CA CYS A 395 -14.20 7.92 11.70
C CYS A 395 -15.64 7.43 11.82
N SER A 396 -16.56 8.31 12.23
CA SER A 396 -18.01 8.10 12.20
C SER A 396 -18.65 8.92 11.06
N PRO A 397 -19.79 8.48 10.51
CA PRO A 397 -20.48 9.21 9.45
C PRO A 397 -20.67 10.69 9.77
N THR A 398 -20.06 11.55 8.97
CA THR A 398 -20.07 13.00 9.09
C THR A 398 -20.96 13.57 8.00
N LYS A 399 -21.95 14.39 8.38
CA LYS A 399 -22.89 14.97 7.43
C LYS A 399 -22.18 15.98 6.52
N VAL A 400 -22.21 15.75 5.21
CA VAL A 400 -21.66 16.66 4.19
C VAL A 400 -22.76 17.62 3.74
N ILE A 401 -23.86 17.06 3.23
CA ILE A 401 -25.08 17.77 2.84
C ILE A 401 -26.31 16.92 3.21
N LEU A 402 -27.51 17.37 2.86
CA LEU A 402 -28.72 16.57 3.11
C LEU A 402 -28.64 15.24 2.34
N ASN A 403 -28.82 14.13 3.06
CA ASN A 403 -28.79 12.76 2.53
C ASN A 403 -27.45 12.32 1.90
N LEU A 404 -26.35 13.01 2.22
CA LEU A 404 -24.98 12.57 1.92
C LEU A 404 -24.10 12.72 3.16
N ASP A 405 -23.65 11.58 3.67
CA ASP A 405 -22.66 11.50 4.74
C ASP A 405 -21.31 11.04 4.16
N ALA A 406 -20.21 11.42 4.81
CA ALA A 406 -18.87 10.94 4.49
C ALA A 406 -18.20 10.30 5.72
N GLN A 407 -17.40 9.28 5.51
CA GLN A 407 -16.67 8.58 6.56
C GLN A 407 -15.31 8.11 6.09
N GLU A 408 -14.30 8.26 6.94
CA GLU A 408 -12.94 7.76 6.72
C GLU A 408 -12.60 6.68 7.75
N ILE A 409 -12.04 5.54 7.33
CA ILE A 409 -11.71 4.50 8.29
C ILE A 409 -10.42 4.80 9.06
N ASN A 410 -10.44 4.54 10.37
CA ASN A 410 -9.22 4.36 11.15
C ASN A 410 -9.14 2.89 11.61
N ALA A 411 -8.42 2.09 10.83
CA ALA A 411 -8.31 0.67 11.05
C ALA A 411 -7.53 0.30 12.33
N GLU A 412 -6.49 1.08 12.66
CA GLU A 412 -5.71 0.88 13.89
C GLU A 412 -6.58 1.05 15.13
N ALA A 413 -7.34 2.16 15.20
CA ALA A 413 -8.27 2.40 16.30
C ALA A 413 -9.39 1.34 16.38
N ASN A 414 -9.92 0.90 15.23
CA ASN A 414 -10.93 -0.16 15.18
C ASN A 414 -10.38 -1.50 15.68
N PHE A 415 -9.14 -1.85 15.30
CA PHE A 415 -8.52 -3.08 15.73
C PHE A 415 -8.11 -3.05 17.21
N GLU A 416 -7.59 -1.91 17.69
CA GLU A 416 -7.31 -1.72 19.12
C GLU A 416 -8.57 -1.94 19.96
N LYS A 417 -9.71 -1.43 19.50
CA LYS A 417 -11.00 -1.67 20.15
C LYS A 417 -11.35 -3.16 20.21
N ILE A 418 -11.14 -3.90 19.12
CA ILE A 418 -11.35 -5.36 19.08
C ILE A 418 -10.42 -6.08 20.08
N ARG A 419 -9.14 -5.67 20.14
CA ARG A 419 -8.18 -6.24 21.10
C ARG A 419 -8.58 -5.96 22.55
N MET A 420 -9.06 -4.75 22.84
CA MET A 420 -9.53 -4.35 24.17
C MET A 420 -10.76 -5.17 24.58
N ASP A 421 -11.76 -5.27 23.71
CA ASP A 421 -12.97 -6.06 23.97
C ASP A 421 -12.63 -7.53 24.29
N TYR A 422 -11.68 -8.12 23.53
CA TYR A 422 -11.22 -9.48 23.78
C TYR A 422 -10.45 -9.62 25.09
N ARG A 423 -9.57 -8.66 25.43
CA ARG A 423 -8.85 -8.67 26.70
C ARG A 423 -9.81 -8.60 27.89
N GLU A 424 -10.83 -7.75 27.81
CA GLU A 424 -11.86 -7.66 28.84
C GLU A 424 -12.66 -8.96 28.99
N GLU A 425 -13.04 -9.62 27.89
CA GLU A 425 -13.73 -10.92 27.91
C GLU A 425 -12.84 -12.02 28.53
N LEU A 426 -11.56 -12.08 28.14
CA LEU A 426 -10.57 -12.98 28.72
C LEU A 426 -10.43 -12.79 30.23
N GLU A 427 -10.27 -11.54 30.68
CA GLU A 427 -10.13 -11.25 32.10
C GLU A 427 -11.40 -11.59 32.88
N GLY A 428 -12.58 -11.34 32.31
CA GLY A 428 -13.87 -11.75 32.88
C GLY A 428 -13.94 -13.27 33.06
N PHE A 429 -13.62 -14.02 32.00
CA PHE A 429 -13.61 -15.48 32.04
C PHE A 429 -12.62 -16.03 33.08
N LEU A 430 -11.39 -15.50 33.13
CA LEU A 430 -10.38 -15.93 34.10
C LEU A 430 -10.79 -15.65 35.54
N ARG A 431 -11.47 -14.52 35.80
CA ARG A 431 -12.03 -14.20 37.12
C ARG A 431 -13.12 -15.17 37.54
N ASP A 432 -14.01 -15.55 36.62
CA ASP A 432 -15.20 -16.36 36.94
C ASP A 432 -14.91 -17.86 37.05
N THR A 433 -13.85 -18.37 36.40
CA THR A 433 -13.75 -19.82 36.13
C THR A 433 -12.82 -20.61 37.06
N LEU A 434 -11.73 -20.08 37.67
CA LEU A 434 -10.91 -20.82 38.68
C LEU A 434 -9.79 -19.95 39.35
N PRO A 435 -9.60 -19.98 40.70
CA PRO A 435 -8.48 -19.29 41.37
C PRO A 435 -7.18 -20.11 41.59
N ASN A 436 -7.17 -21.43 41.35
CA ASN A 436 -6.14 -22.34 41.93
C ASN A 436 -5.36 -23.25 40.94
N LEU A 437 -5.24 -22.91 39.65
CA LEU A 437 -4.20 -23.51 38.79
C LEU A 437 -3.08 -22.49 38.55
N ASP A 438 -1.85 -22.96 38.24
CA ASP A 438 -0.70 -22.16 37.77
C ASP A 438 -1.01 -21.51 36.40
N ILE A 439 -1.96 -20.58 36.41
CA ILE A 439 -2.63 -19.97 35.25
C ILE A 439 -1.80 -18.83 34.64
N THR A 440 -0.71 -18.40 35.28
CA THR A 440 0.14 -17.30 34.75
C THR A 440 0.64 -17.61 33.34
N PHE A 441 1.06 -18.85 33.08
CA PHE A 441 1.58 -19.27 31.77
C PHE A 441 0.49 -19.38 30.71
N ASP A 442 -0.64 -20.05 31.00
CA ASP A 442 -1.72 -20.22 30.02
C ASP A 442 -2.41 -18.87 29.71
N ARG A 443 -2.52 -17.96 30.69
CA ARG A 443 -2.99 -16.57 30.49
C ARG A 443 -2.08 -15.80 29.55
N GLU A 444 -0.77 -15.85 29.79
CA GLU A 444 0.21 -15.12 28.99
C GLU A 444 0.26 -15.62 27.54
N VAL A 445 0.11 -16.93 27.33
CA VAL A 445 -0.03 -17.52 25.98
C VAL A 445 -1.30 -17.03 25.28
N LEU A 446 -2.47 -17.08 25.94
CA LEU A 446 -3.75 -16.65 25.37
C LEU A 446 -3.82 -15.15 25.05
N GLU A 447 -3.21 -14.31 25.89
CA GLU A 447 -3.08 -12.87 25.61
C GLU A 447 -2.16 -12.60 24.41
N ARG A 448 -1.07 -13.37 24.26
CA ARG A 448 -0.08 -13.21 23.18
C ARG A 448 -0.49 -13.85 21.85
N LEU A 449 -1.47 -14.76 21.81
CA LEU A 449 -1.99 -15.32 20.55
C LEU A 449 -2.62 -14.26 19.64
N LEU A 450 -3.19 -13.18 20.19
CA LEU A 450 -3.68 -12.04 19.40
C LEU A 450 -2.56 -11.24 18.75
N ASP A 451 -1.33 -11.31 19.27
CA ASP A 451 -0.17 -10.66 18.65
C ASP A 451 0.32 -11.43 17.41
N LEU A 452 -0.23 -12.63 17.16
CA LEU A 452 -0.07 -13.41 15.92
C LEU A 452 -1.12 -13.04 14.85
N ALA A 453 -1.96 -12.02 15.10
CA ALA A 453 -2.96 -11.59 14.13
C ALA A 453 -2.31 -11.20 12.79
N PRO A 454 -2.98 -11.50 11.65
CA PRO A 454 -2.42 -11.19 10.34
C PRO A 454 -2.22 -9.68 10.16
N THR A 455 -1.09 -9.30 9.58
CA THR A 455 -0.85 -7.95 9.04
C THR A 455 -1.83 -7.68 7.89
N GLY A 456 -2.36 -6.46 7.68
CA GLY A 456 -3.45 -6.21 6.68
C GLY A 456 -4.86 -6.12 7.27
N LEU A 457 -4.95 -5.67 8.52
CA LEU A 457 -6.21 -5.40 9.21
C LEU A 457 -6.99 -4.25 8.58
N ASP A 458 -6.31 -3.34 7.89
CA ASP A 458 -6.90 -2.15 7.27
C ASP A 458 -8.04 -2.54 6.32
N GLU A 459 -7.76 -3.52 5.47
CA GLU A 459 -8.68 -4.11 4.51
C GLU A 459 -9.87 -4.80 5.22
N ILE A 460 -9.60 -5.58 6.25
CA ILE A 460 -10.63 -6.32 6.99
C ILE A 460 -11.57 -5.37 7.74
N MET A 461 -11.01 -4.35 8.40
CA MET A 461 -11.78 -3.34 9.13
C MET A 461 -12.63 -2.49 8.16
N ALA A 462 -12.12 -2.21 6.96
CA ALA A 462 -12.88 -1.52 5.92
C ALA A 462 -14.11 -2.32 5.48
N LEU A 463 -13.93 -3.61 5.20
CA LEU A 463 -15.04 -4.48 4.78
C LEU A 463 -16.13 -4.57 5.84
N THR A 464 -15.74 -4.86 7.07
CA THR A 464 -16.70 -5.02 8.18
C THR A 464 -17.52 -3.76 8.39
N THR A 465 -16.89 -2.58 8.31
CA THR A 465 -17.59 -1.30 8.43
C THR A 465 -18.58 -1.07 7.28
N ILE A 466 -18.20 -1.37 6.03
CA ILE A 466 -19.12 -1.26 4.87
C ILE A 466 -20.31 -2.19 5.03
N MET A 467 -20.08 -3.43 5.46
CA MET A 467 -21.13 -4.44 5.65
C MET A 467 -22.08 -4.06 6.77
N ASP A 468 -21.58 -3.55 7.90
CA ASP A 468 -22.41 -3.02 8.99
C ASP A 468 -23.35 -1.90 8.49
N HIS A 469 -22.86 -1.02 7.62
CA HIS A 469 -23.68 0.04 7.03
C HIS A 469 -24.75 -0.50 6.08
N LEU A 470 -24.42 -1.49 5.25
CA LEU A 470 -25.37 -2.14 4.34
C LEU A 470 -26.46 -2.91 5.10
N ASP A 471 -26.08 -3.66 6.14
CA ASP A 471 -27.01 -4.47 6.94
C ASP A 471 -27.90 -3.61 7.84
N SER A 472 -27.41 -2.46 8.32
CA SER A 472 -28.19 -1.52 9.13
C SER A 472 -29.36 -0.87 8.38
N GLY A 473 -29.35 -0.88 7.04
CA GLY A 473 -30.33 -0.18 6.20
C GLY A 473 -30.34 1.34 6.39
N ARG A 474 -29.29 1.92 7.00
CA ARG A 474 -29.15 3.36 7.21
C ARG A 474 -28.91 4.12 5.91
N TYR A 475 -28.23 3.50 4.96
CA TYR A 475 -27.90 4.05 3.66
C TYR A 475 -28.47 3.17 2.56
N ASP A 476 -28.98 3.80 1.51
CA ASP A 476 -29.55 3.14 0.34
C ASP A 476 -28.44 2.81 -0.68
N MET A 477 -27.39 3.64 -0.71
CA MET A 477 -26.25 3.52 -1.63
C MET A 477 -24.94 3.92 -0.94
N ILE A 478 -23.87 3.17 -1.21
CA ILE A 478 -22.52 3.46 -0.71
C ILE A 478 -21.57 3.67 -1.89
N VAL A 479 -20.90 4.82 -1.91
CA VAL A 479 -19.81 5.14 -2.84
C VAL A 479 -18.49 4.93 -2.11
N VAL A 480 -17.70 3.98 -2.56
CA VAL A 480 -16.43 3.58 -1.97
C VAL A 480 -15.28 4.15 -2.79
N ASP A 481 -14.46 4.99 -2.15
CA ASP A 481 -13.11 5.29 -2.62
C ASP A 481 -12.19 4.16 -2.16
N ALA A 482 -11.87 3.26 -3.09
CA ALA A 482 -11.01 2.13 -2.78
C ALA A 482 -9.54 2.57 -2.67
N ALA A 483 -8.84 1.97 -1.72
CA ALA A 483 -7.38 2.02 -1.64
C ALA A 483 -6.74 1.58 -2.98
N PRO A 484 -5.46 1.92 -3.23
CA PRO A 484 -4.80 1.61 -4.50
C PRO A 484 -5.01 0.15 -4.96
N SER A 485 -5.18 -0.07 -6.27
CA SER A 485 -5.66 -1.31 -6.91
C SER A 485 -5.20 -2.64 -6.29
N GLY A 486 -3.95 -2.77 -5.85
CA GLY A 486 -3.47 -3.98 -5.15
C GLY A 486 -4.17 -4.27 -3.83
N HIS A 487 -4.51 -3.25 -3.04
CA HIS A 487 -5.25 -3.39 -1.77
C HIS A 487 -6.70 -3.80 -2.04
N LEU A 488 -7.34 -3.27 -3.08
CA LEU A 488 -8.69 -3.69 -3.47
C LEU A 488 -8.72 -5.15 -3.96
N LEU A 489 -7.78 -5.59 -4.79
CA LEU A 489 -7.75 -6.99 -5.22
C LEU A 489 -7.52 -7.93 -4.04
N ARG A 490 -6.58 -7.58 -3.14
CA ARG A 490 -6.40 -8.30 -1.88
C ARG A 490 -7.69 -8.31 -1.06
N LEU A 491 -8.36 -7.18 -0.89
CA LEU A 491 -9.68 -7.05 -0.23
C LEU A 491 -10.71 -8.06 -0.77
N LEU A 492 -10.73 -8.24 -2.09
CA LEU A 492 -11.68 -9.11 -2.78
C LEU A 492 -11.27 -10.60 -2.74
N GLU A 493 -9.98 -10.91 -2.58
CA GLU A 493 -9.42 -12.26 -2.41
C GLU A 493 -9.43 -12.73 -0.94
N LEU A 494 -9.40 -11.80 0.01
CA LEU A 494 -9.36 -12.03 1.47
C LEU A 494 -10.51 -12.89 2.04
N PRO A 495 -11.75 -12.93 1.51
CA PRO A 495 -12.80 -13.76 2.08
C PRO A 495 -12.46 -15.24 2.20
N GLU A 496 -11.63 -15.80 1.30
CA GLU A 496 -11.16 -17.19 1.42
C GLU A 496 -10.04 -17.33 2.46
N LEU A 497 -9.06 -16.43 2.45
CA LEU A 497 -7.93 -16.43 3.40
C LEU A 497 -8.41 -16.27 4.85
N ILE A 498 -9.35 -15.35 5.09
CA ILE A 498 -9.96 -15.14 6.40
C ILE A 498 -10.80 -16.35 6.80
N ARG A 499 -11.52 -17.00 5.87
CA ARG A 499 -12.31 -18.21 6.18
C ARG A 499 -11.40 -19.33 6.69
N ASP A 500 -10.25 -19.54 6.07
CA ASP A 500 -9.30 -20.58 6.46
C ASP A 500 -8.59 -20.21 7.78
N TRP A 501 -8.15 -18.96 7.95
CA TRP A 501 -7.65 -18.47 9.24
C TRP A 501 -8.68 -18.61 10.36
N LEU A 502 -9.92 -18.19 10.11
CA LEU A 502 -11.02 -18.34 11.06
C LEU A 502 -11.24 -19.80 11.39
N ARG A 503 -11.20 -20.72 10.43
CA ARG A 503 -11.36 -22.16 10.68
C ARG A 503 -10.29 -22.68 11.64
N ILE A 504 -9.05 -22.24 11.49
CA ILE A 504 -7.92 -22.63 12.35
C ILE A 504 -8.06 -21.99 13.73
N PHE A 505 -8.37 -20.71 13.78
CA PHE A 505 -8.65 -20.00 15.03
C PHE A 505 -9.83 -20.63 15.78
N PHE A 506 -10.86 -21.05 15.05
CA PHE A 506 -11.98 -21.83 15.57
C PHE A 506 -11.54 -23.23 16.00
N SER A 507 -10.73 -23.99 15.25
CA SER A 507 -10.30 -25.33 15.69
C SER A 507 -9.48 -25.26 16.98
N LEU A 508 -8.63 -24.24 17.09
CA LEU A 508 -7.92 -23.85 18.30
C LEU A 508 -8.89 -23.54 19.46
N LEU A 509 -9.77 -22.56 19.32
CA LEU A 509 -10.76 -22.20 20.35
C LEU A 509 -11.70 -23.36 20.72
N LEU A 510 -12.08 -24.18 19.73
CA LEU A 510 -13.01 -25.30 19.89
C LEU A 510 -12.35 -26.47 20.63
N LYS A 511 -11.02 -26.67 20.51
CA LYS A 511 -10.27 -27.59 21.38
C LYS A 511 -10.25 -27.11 22.83
N TYR A 512 -10.20 -25.80 23.05
CA TYR A 512 -10.40 -25.21 24.39
C TYR A 512 -11.86 -25.23 24.87
N ARG A 513 -12.85 -25.55 24.02
CA ARG A 513 -14.30 -25.50 24.35
C ARG A 513 -14.75 -26.41 25.50
N LYS A 514 -13.99 -27.46 25.80
CA LYS A 514 -14.24 -28.31 26.98
C LYS A 514 -13.85 -27.64 28.31
N ILE A 515 -13.07 -26.55 28.25
CA ILE A 515 -12.49 -25.84 29.40
C ILE A 515 -12.88 -24.33 29.40
N ILE A 516 -13.06 -23.69 28.24
CA ILE A 516 -13.25 -22.25 28.06
C ILE A 516 -14.38 -21.97 27.05
N ARG A 517 -15.30 -21.02 27.36
CA ARG A 517 -16.35 -20.57 26.43
C ARG A 517 -16.17 -19.07 26.15
N PHE A 518 -15.92 -18.72 24.88
CA PHE A 518 -15.89 -17.34 24.37
C PHE A 518 -17.10 -17.05 23.47
N PRO A 519 -18.28 -16.74 24.05
CA PRO A 519 -19.50 -16.55 23.29
C PRO A 519 -19.45 -15.31 22.39
N LEU A 520 -18.89 -14.18 22.86
CA LEU A 520 -18.88 -12.92 22.08
C LEU A 520 -17.91 -13.02 20.89
N LEU A 521 -16.71 -13.56 21.10
CA LEU A 521 -15.76 -13.78 20.01
C LEU A 521 -16.33 -14.76 18.97
N SER A 522 -16.92 -15.88 19.42
CA SER A 522 -17.52 -16.86 18.49
C SER A 522 -18.65 -16.22 17.67
N GLU A 523 -19.50 -15.42 18.29
CA GLU A 523 -20.59 -14.70 17.60
C GLU A 523 -20.05 -13.67 16.61
N ARG A 524 -19.03 -12.87 16.99
CA ARG A 524 -18.38 -11.89 16.11
C ARG A 524 -17.74 -12.55 14.89
N LEU A 525 -17.05 -13.68 15.07
CA LEU A 525 -16.40 -14.38 13.97
C LEU A 525 -17.42 -15.06 13.04
N VAL A 526 -18.52 -15.59 13.58
CA VAL A 526 -19.63 -16.11 12.76
C VAL A 526 -20.31 -14.98 11.98
N LYS A 527 -20.50 -13.82 12.61
CA LYS A 527 -21.00 -12.61 11.95
C LYS A 527 -20.07 -12.22 10.80
N LEU A 528 -18.76 -12.08 11.05
CA LEU A 528 -17.75 -11.76 10.05
C LEU A 528 -17.78 -12.74 8.86
N SER A 529 -17.85 -14.05 9.13
CA SER A 529 -17.92 -15.07 8.08
C SER A 529 -19.19 -14.95 7.23
N ARG A 530 -20.33 -14.64 7.85
CA ARG A 530 -21.60 -14.43 7.13
C ARG A 530 -21.54 -13.17 6.28
N GLU A 531 -21.06 -12.07 6.83
CA GLU A 531 -20.96 -10.80 6.14
C GLU A 531 -20.04 -10.91 4.91
N LEU A 532 -18.86 -11.54 5.05
CA LEU A 532 -17.95 -11.79 3.93
C LEU A 532 -18.61 -12.59 2.79
N LYS A 533 -19.47 -13.56 3.13
CA LYS A 533 -20.25 -14.32 2.14
C LYS A 533 -21.28 -13.43 1.44
N ASN A 534 -22.01 -12.61 2.20
CA ASN A 534 -23.03 -11.71 1.65
C ASN A 534 -22.41 -10.65 0.73
N LEU A 535 -21.27 -10.09 1.13
CA LEU A 535 -20.52 -9.13 0.32
C LEU A 535 -20.12 -9.72 -1.03
N ARG A 536 -19.64 -10.96 -1.07
CA ARG A 536 -19.29 -11.62 -2.33
C ARG A 536 -20.48 -11.73 -3.28
N VAL A 537 -21.65 -12.09 -2.75
CA VAL A 537 -22.89 -12.15 -3.54
C VAL A 537 -23.27 -10.77 -4.06
N LEU A 538 -23.15 -9.73 -3.22
CA LEU A 538 -23.45 -8.35 -3.60
C LEU A 538 -22.50 -7.85 -4.70
N LEU A 539 -21.19 -8.11 -4.57
CA LEU A 539 -20.17 -7.70 -5.54
C LEU A 539 -20.38 -8.34 -6.93
N GLN A 540 -20.92 -9.56 -6.96
CA GLN A 540 -21.25 -10.28 -8.20
C GLN A 540 -22.60 -9.87 -8.80
N ALA A 541 -23.46 -9.16 -8.05
CA ALA A 541 -24.74 -8.69 -8.54
C ALA A 541 -24.56 -7.42 -9.39
N SER A 542 -24.45 -7.59 -10.72
CA SER A 542 -24.15 -6.51 -11.68
C SER A 542 -25.16 -5.36 -11.72
N GLU A 543 -26.38 -5.56 -11.22
CA GLU A 543 -27.41 -4.50 -11.09
C GLU A 543 -27.28 -3.70 -9.78
N GLN A 544 -26.65 -4.27 -8.75
CA GLN A 544 -26.51 -3.66 -7.43
C GLN A 544 -25.10 -3.12 -7.18
N THR A 545 -24.09 -3.67 -7.88
CA THR A 545 -22.69 -3.25 -7.75
C THR A 545 -22.14 -2.75 -9.08
N GLY A 546 -21.46 -1.60 -9.05
CA GLY A 546 -20.72 -1.06 -10.19
C GLY A 546 -19.29 -0.69 -9.83
N VAL A 547 -18.31 -1.25 -10.55
CA VAL A 547 -16.91 -0.82 -10.44
C VAL A 547 -16.58 0.15 -11.55
N TYR A 548 -16.02 1.31 -11.18
CA TYR A 548 -15.49 2.33 -12.07
C TYR A 548 -13.97 2.30 -11.98
N ALA A 549 -13.34 1.81 -13.05
CA ALA A 549 -11.88 1.77 -13.13
C ALA A 549 -11.36 3.17 -13.47
N VAL A 550 -10.38 3.67 -12.72
CA VAL A 550 -9.76 4.98 -12.93
C VAL A 550 -8.28 4.78 -13.24
N THR A 551 -7.82 5.40 -14.33
CA THR A 551 -6.43 5.35 -14.77
C THR A 551 -5.98 6.73 -15.25
N ILE A 552 -4.69 6.86 -15.57
CA ILE A 552 -4.07 8.04 -16.19
C ILE A 552 -3.43 7.61 -17.52
N PRO A 553 -3.16 8.53 -18.46
CA PRO A 553 -2.67 8.18 -19.79
C PRO A 553 -1.17 7.84 -19.82
N THR A 554 -0.78 6.80 -19.09
CA THR A 554 0.60 6.29 -19.04
C THR A 554 0.56 4.77 -19.19
N HIS A 555 1.49 4.18 -19.95
CA HIS A 555 1.56 2.74 -20.22
C HIS A 555 1.43 1.90 -18.93
N LEU A 556 2.26 2.19 -17.92
CA LEU A 556 2.26 1.49 -16.63
C LEU A 556 0.91 1.55 -15.88
N ALA A 557 0.16 2.64 -16.04
CA ALA A 557 -1.15 2.78 -15.40
C ALA A 557 -2.20 1.95 -16.14
N PHE A 558 -2.11 1.88 -17.47
CA PHE A 558 -2.97 1.03 -18.28
C PHE A 558 -2.72 -0.46 -18.05
N ASP A 559 -1.46 -0.90 -18.00
CA ASP A 559 -1.13 -2.30 -17.69
C ASP A 559 -1.71 -2.73 -16.34
N LYS A 560 -1.51 -1.91 -15.31
CA LYS A 560 -2.04 -2.21 -13.98
C LYS A 560 -3.57 -2.20 -13.94
N THR A 561 -4.18 -1.33 -14.74
CA THR A 561 -5.64 -1.30 -14.89
C THR A 561 -6.13 -2.56 -15.60
N ASN A 562 -5.41 -3.05 -16.61
CA ASN A 562 -5.71 -4.31 -17.31
C ASN A 562 -5.57 -5.54 -16.40
N GLU A 563 -4.52 -5.63 -15.60
CA GLU A 563 -4.39 -6.71 -14.60
C GLU A 563 -5.55 -6.69 -13.61
N MET A 564 -5.92 -5.50 -13.12
CA MET A 564 -7.04 -5.31 -12.22
C MET A 564 -8.36 -5.69 -12.87
N THR A 565 -8.61 -5.26 -14.11
CA THR A 565 -9.86 -5.60 -14.81
C THR A 565 -9.98 -7.10 -15.05
N GLN A 566 -8.89 -7.77 -15.46
CA GLN A 566 -8.84 -9.23 -15.61
C GLN A 566 -9.06 -9.96 -14.28
N ALA A 567 -8.52 -9.45 -13.17
CA ALA A 567 -8.77 -10.02 -11.84
C ALA A 567 -10.24 -9.85 -11.42
N LEU A 568 -10.83 -8.67 -11.62
CA LEU A 568 -12.25 -8.42 -11.33
C LEU A 568 -13.17 -9.29 -12.19
N GLN A 569 -12.86 -9.47 -13.47
CA GLN A 569 -13.59 -10.38 -14.36
C GLN A 569 -13.51 -11.83 -13.88
N ARG A 570 -12.33 -12.30 -13.44
CA ARG A 570 -12.16 -13.64 -12.84
C ARG A 570 -13.02 -13.84 -11.59
N LEU A 571 -13.24 -12.78 -10.82
CA LEU A 571 -14.09 -12.79 -9.63
C LEU A 571 -15.60 -12.66 -9.95
N GLY A 572 -15.95 -12.42 -11.21
CA GLY A 572 -17.32 -12.18 -11.67
C GLY A 572 -17.86 -10.80 -11.31
N ILE A 573 -16.98 -9.82 -11.08
CA ILE A 573 -17.36 -8.45 -10.73
C ILE A 573 -17.43 -7.61 -12.01
N ASN A 574 -18.56 -6.92 -12.21
CA ASN A 574 -18.81 -6.16 -13.42
C ASN A 574 -18.21 -4.74 -13.35
N ILE A 575 -17.45 -4.39 -14.39
CA ILE A 575 -16.88 -3.05 -14.58
C ILE A 575 -17.85 -2.25 -15.44
N LYS A 576 -18.29 -1.08 -14.96
CA LYS A 576 -19.30 -0.27 -15.64
C LYS A 576 -18.70 0.74 -16.61
N ALA A 577 -17.53 1.29 -16.28
CA ALA A 577 -16.82 2.23 -17.12
C ALA A 577 -15.34 2.32 -16.74
N LEU A 578 -14.55 2.80 -17.69
CA LEU A 578 -13.16 3.21 -17.51
C LEU A 578 -13.09 4.74 -17.58
N ILE A 579 -12.48 5.38 -16.58
CA ILE A 579 -12.26 6.83 -16.54
C ILE A 579 -10.76 7.07 -16.69
N ILE A 580 -10.37 7.70 -17.79
CA ILE A 580 -9.00 8.12 -18.05
C ILE A 580 -8.87 9.56 -17.59
N ASN A 581 -8.27 9.76 -16.42
CA ASN A 581 -8.13 11.04 -15.77
C ASN A 581 -6.78 11.69 -16.09
N GLN A 582 -6.69 13.01 -15.87
CA GLN A 582 -5.49 13.81 -16.04
C GLN A 582 -4.92 13.83 -17.47
N MET A 583 -5.78 13.71 -18.49
CA MET A 583 -5.41 13.90 -19.90
C MET A 583 -4.84 15.30 -20.13
N THR A 584 -3.79 15.41 -20.93
CA THR A 584 -3.15 16.69 -21.21
C THR A 584 -4.00 17.52 -22.19
N PRO A 585 -4.44 18.74 -21.81
CA PRO A 585 -5.18 19.60 -22.73
C PRO A 585 -4.34 19.99 -23.94
N ALA A 586 -5.00 20.13 -25.10
CA ALA A 586 -4.35 20.59 -26.32
C ALA A 586 -3.64 21.94 -26.09
N SER A 587 -2.37 22.03 -26.50
CA SER A 587 -1.53 23.20 -26.25
C SER A 587 -0.60 23.47 -27.42
N ILE A 588 -0.14 24.73 -27.52
CA ILE A 588 0.74 25.22 -28.58
C ILE A 588 2.22 24.85 -28.30
N CYS A 589 2.50 24.37 -27.09
CA CYS A 589 3.85 24.07 -26.63
C CYS A 589 4.35 22.72 -27.18
N LYS A 590 5.58 22.69 -27.74
CA LYS A 590 6.17 21.47 -28.31
C LYS A 590 6.18 20.28 -27.34
N PHE A 591 6.50 20.53 -26.08
CA PHE A 591 6.52 19.52 -25.02
C PHE A 591 5.13 18.91 -24.79
N CYS A 592 4.11 19.76 -24.69
CA CYS A 592 2.72 19.38 -24.49
C CYS A 592 2.18 18.61 -25.69
N GLN A 593 2.53 19.04 -26.90
CA GLN A 593 2.17 18.34 -28.14
C GLN A 593 2.81 16.95 -28.18
N ALA A 594 4.06 16.82 -27.75
CA ALA A 594 4.72 15.52 -27.65
C ALA A 594 4.01 14.60 -26.65
N ILE A 595 3.63 15.11 -25.47
CA ILE A 595 2.82 14.36 -24.50
C ILE A 595 1.46 13.96 -25.11
N VAL A 596 0.71 14.90 -25.69
CA VAL A 596 -0.61 14.61 -26.28
C VAL A 596 -0.52 13.56 -27.39
N ASN A 597 0.53 13.59 -28.20
CA ASN A 597 0.76 12.56 -29.22
C ASN A 597 0.98 11.19 -28.59
N HIS A 598 1.81 11.13 -27.53
CA HIS A 598 2.06 9.90 -26.78
C HIS A 598 0.77 9.38 -26.10
N GLU A 599 0.01 10.26 -25.44
CA GLU A 599 -1.29 9.91 -24.83
C GLU A 599 -2.28 9.38 -25.89
N SER A 600 -2.27 9.94 -27.10
CA SER A 600 -3.13 9.49 -28.21
C SER A 600 -2.76 8.10 -28.73
N GLU A 601 -1.48 7.74 -28.73
CA GLU A 601 -1.03 6.38 -29.08
C GLU A 601 -1.48 5.37 -28.02
N GLN A 602 -1.33 5.72 -26.74
CA GLN A 602 -1.79 4.88 -25.63
C GLN A 602 -3.31 4.71 -25.66
N LEU A 603 -4.06 5.78 -25.94
CA LEU A 603 -5.52 5.72 -26.06
C LEU A 603 -5.98 4.71 -27.12
N LYS A 604 -5.29 4.58 -28.24
CA LYS A 604 -5.61 3.55 -29.25
C LYS A 604 -5.48 2.14 -28.67
N SER A 605 -4.38 1.86 -27.97
CA SER A 605 -4.16 0.58 -27.28
C SER A 605 -5.25 0.27 -26.25
N VAL A 606 -5.72 1.29 -25.52
CA VAL A 606 -6.80 1.14 -24.53
C VAL A 606 -8.12 0.78 -25.20
N HIS A 607 -8.48 1.42 -26.32
CA HIS A 607 -9.70 1.08 -27.06
C HIS A 607 -9.64 -0.31 -27.68
N GLU A 608 -8.45 -0.77 -28.08
CA GLU A 608 -8.23 -2.15 -28.56
C GLU A 608 -8.36 -3.18 -27.43
N THR A 609 -7.87 -2.85 -26.23
CA THR A 609 -7.91 -3.73 -25.06
C THR A 609 -9.31 -3.80 -24.42
N PHE A 610 -10.07 -2.70 -24.45
CA PHE A 610 -11.38 -2.56 -23.80
C PHE A 610 -12.47 -2.11 -24.79
N PRO A 611 -12.79 -2.90 -25.83
CA PRO A 611 -13.71 -2.48 -26.89
C PRO A 611 -15.15 -2.23 -26.41
N ASP A 612 -15.60 -2.97 -25.38
CA ASP A 612 -16.99 -2.96 -24.92
C ASP A 612 -17.24 -2.07 -23.69
N LEU A 613 -16.19 -1.46 -23.12
CA LEU A 613 -16.32 -0.62 -21.93
C LEU A 613 -16.53 0.86 -22.32
N PRO A 614 -17.50 1.56 -21.71
CA PRO A 614 -17.61 3.00 -21.83
C PRO A 614 -16.35 3.69 -21.26
N ILE A 615 -15.75 4.58 -22.05
CA ILE A 615 -14.53 5.32 -21.67
C ILE A 615 -14.85 6.82 -21.58
N ALA A 616 -14.64 7.41 -20.39
CA ALA A 616 -14.67 8.86 -20.19
C ALA A 616 -13.24 9.42 -20.15
N LEU A 617 -13.00 10.55 -20.81
CA LEU A 617 -11.73 11.26 -20.78
C LEU A 617 -11.86 12.54 -19.95
N VAL A 618 -11.15 12.63 -18.84
CA VAL A 618 -11.14 13.81 -17.96
C VAL A 618 -9.79 14.50 -18.09
N PHE A 619 -9.82 15.76 -18.55
CA PHE A 619 -8.61 16.53 -18.80
C PHE A 619 -8.13 17.26 -17.56
N ARG A 620 -6.82 17.54 -17.51
CA ARG A 620 -6.22 18.31 -16.41
C ARG A 620 -6.88 19.68 -16.30
N GLN A 621 -7.27 19.99 -15.09
CA GLN A 621 -7.93 21.21 -14.68
C GLN A 621 -7.31 21.69 -13.36
N ASN A 622 -7.72 22.86 -12.88
CA ASN A 622 -7.36 23.25 -11.52
C ASN A 622 -7.92 22.25 -10.51
N ASP A 623 -7.25 22.07 -9.37
CA ASP A 623 -7.67 21.11 -8.34
C ASP A 623 -9.15 21.32 -8.00
N PRO A 624 -10.04 20.35 -8.33
CA PRO A 624 -11.48 20.48 -8.14
C PRO A 624 -11.81 20.21 -6.66
N ALA A 625 -11.30 21.05 -5.78
CA ALA A 625 -11.54 20.97 -4.35
C ALA A 625 -12.78 21.80 -3.99
N GLY A 626 -13.56 21.28 -3.04
CA GLY A 626 -14.78 21.92 -2.55
C GLY A 626 -16.03 21.56 -3.34
N LEU A 627 -17.17 21.71 -2.67
CA LEU A 627 -18.47 21.21 -3.15
C LEU A 627 -18.90 21.76 -4.52
N SER A 628 -18.56 23.01 -4.86
CA SER A 628 -18.95 23.63 -6.13
C SER A 628 -18.22 23.04 -7.32
N GLU A 629 -16.89 22.95 -7.24
CA GLU A 629 -16.06 22.42 -8.34
C GLU A 629 -16.31 20.92 -8.54
N LEU A 630 -16.50 20.17 -7.44
CA LEU A 630 -16.85 18.75 -7.51
C LEU A 630 -18.23 18.51 -8.15
N ARG A 631 -19.22 19.38 -7.88
CA ARG A 631 -20.53 19.32 -8.56
C ARG A 631 -20.44 19.60 -10.05
N ASN A 632 -19.59 20.55 -10.44
CA ASN A 632 -19.34 20.85 -11.84
C ASN A 632 -18.70 19.64 -12.54
N LEU A 633 -17.66 19.06 -11.93
CA LEU A 633 -17.01 17.85 -12.42
C LEU A 633 -18.00 16.69 -12.56
N GLY A 634 -18.80 16.42 -11.53
CA GLY A 634 -19.81 15.35 -11.57
C GLY A 634 -20.88 15.58 -12.65
N SER A 635 -21.24 16.83 -12.93
CA SER A 635 -22.20 17.16 -13.99
C SER A 635 -21.61 17.07 -15.41
N ALA A 636 -20.31 17.27 -15.55
CA ALA A 636 -19.62 17.07 -16.83
C ALA A 636 -19.26 15.59 -17.09
N LEU A 637 -19.03 14.81 -16.03
CA LEU A 637 -18.64 13.40 -16.12
C LEU A 637 -19.80 12.48 -16.50
N TYR A 638 -21.02 12.81 -16.07
CA TYR A 638 -22.18 11.94 -16.19
C TYR A 638 -23.28 12.52 -17.07
N ILE A 639 -23.88 11.65 -17.88
CA ILE A 639 -25.20 11.86 -18.49
C ILE A 639 -26.26 11.13 -17.68
N ASP A 640 -27.46 11.70 -17.61
CA ASP A 640 -28.58 11.06 -16.90
C ASP A 640 -29.03 9.80 -17.65
N CYS A 641 -29.42 8.75 -16.90
CA CYS A 641 -30.05 7.58 -17.49
C CYS A 641 -31.36 8.01 -18.15
N GLN A 642 -31.52 7.73 -19.45
CA GLN A 642 -32.84 7.80 -20.07
C GLN A 642 -33.71 6.71 -19.44
N GLU A 643 -34.87 7.11 -18.89
CA GLU A 643 -35.87 6.22 -18.28
C GLU A 643 -36.33 5.09 -19.22
#